data_AF-B0TSY6-F1
#
_entry.id   AF-B0TSY6-F1
#
_cell.length_a   1.000
_cell.length_b   1.000
_cell.length_c   1.000
_cell.angle_alpha   90.00
_cell.angle_beta   90.00
_cell.angle_gamma   90.00
#
_symmetry.space_group_name_H-M   'P 1'
#
loop_
_entity.id
_entity.type
_entity.pdbx_description
1 polymer ?
#
loop_
_entity_poly.entity_id
_entity_poly.type
_entity_poly.pdbx_seq_one_letter_code
_entity_poly.pdbx_strand_id
1 'polypeptide(L)'
;MKLSKSTLAIAMFLTSGTVMAAGPLYTTDGANPQPYKWDTSAGSIPVYVDGGAAFTFDYDGSVFLSIERANEITQFAFDQWNNVETSTFEANIAGSIEEQVGIADVTGANAAQIYTVENGYGFYVLYDTDGSILEDFFGVPKSAVLGIAFPEWADENGNITEATAVLNGWNVYVQDTKGEQVAGVFTHEFGHAINLSHSQTNGQLAYLSWPGAPLYPGVAGCDVEAIHDFEYPAEYGGNPADPDIIETMFPFIRHDGVGGVSQSTVNVLDDRVSISNLYPTAEYKSQFGSIEGTLRLKDGQTEYSGINIIARNVNDPLFDAVSAQSGNLTQGKVGPDGSFKINGLTPGQSYVLYTEEIYQGGYPTQQTPLVSVAEYWNEAEGSNPAADDACDVTPIIAEAGKTKQADLTFNGYDDGIEFRPIVNAHLTDLAKNGRSSMGVINGIGFTWDENKDFTILPDYIRVNSGRMNRNGNKLLVNSDLDGNGISAPAIWTKAHGAMSLGDLTGNTCGGSGMEGMQAASGWDIDDAGNTVVGLAYKDANNNGYCTEYDEGELVPFIWTPKAGMHELDTRGVNWDRYSWIRAHAISGNGDVVLGSADGWEAVAWVNEGEMINLYEEVGATESHAASYDGKTVALATEQGNTLLWDHTKKGDAAFTDIGGLTWCEDIPFLWWGQDLCVLESPEWVQSTFGAVPASPFDMNDDGSVIIARAGDFWAGFVGAIYIDTIGWMPLTEFFGKQGVMEAENAYMNNPLSISGSGSEMVGGIAGVNMSYHVNMDQVYVCEDGQSVKTGFPKGLISKVKSGAEFGRCEHLN
;
A
#
# COMPACT_ATOMS: atom_id res chain seq x y z
N MET A 1 25.29 -2.50 -39.13
CA MET A 1 24.46 -3.50 -38.44
C MET A 1 23.36 -2.69 -37.75
N LYS A 2 22.16 -2.66 -38.34
CA LYS A 2 21.00 -1.91 -37.85
C LYS A 2 20.29 -2.81 -36.83
N LEU A 3 20.31 -2.43 -35.56
CA LEU A 3 19.46 -3.01 -34.52
C LEU A 3 18.29 -2.04 -34.34
N SER A 4 17.09 -2.54 -34.61
CA SER A 4 15.81 -1.82 -34.58
C SER A 4 15.45 -1.41 -33.16
N LYS A 5 15.08 -0.13 -33.00
CA LYS A 5 14.64 0.51 -31.76
C LYS A 5 13.10 0.43 -31.56
N SER A 6 12.43 -0.53 -32.17
CA SER A 6 10.95 -0.53 -32.21
C SER A 6 10.42 -1.88 -31.77
N THR A 7 10.45 -2.10 -30.47
CA THR A 7 9.74 -3.17 -29.77
C THR A 7 9.23 -2.56 -28.47
N LEU A 8 8.44 -1.48 -28.58
CA LEU A 8 7.97 -0.71 -27.43
C LEU A 8 6.70 -1.31 -26.80
N ALA A 9 5.89 -2.09 -27.52
CA ALA A 9 4.53 -2.42 -27.06
C ALA A 9 4.34 -3.81 -26.40
N ILE A 10 5.02 -4.87 -26.86
CA ILE A 10 4.63 -6.25 -26.45
C ILE A 10 5.24 -6.69 -25.10
N ALA A 11 6.32 -6.05 -24.63
CA ALA A 11 7.01 -6.48 -23.41
C ALA A 11 6.49 -5.87 -22.10
N MET A 12 5.58 -4.88 -22.14
CA MET A 12 5.04 -4.22 -20.93
C MET A 12 3.68 -4.76 -20.45
N PHE A 13 2.98 -5.59 -21.24
CA PHE A 13 1.66 -6.11 -20.83
C PHE A 13 1.70 -7.30 -19.86
N LEU A 14 2.86 -7.93 -19.65
CA LEU A 14 2.98 -9.09 -18.74
C LEU A 14 3.32 -8.72 -17.28
N THR A 15 3.38 -7.44 -16.95
CA THR A 15 3.40 -6.96 -15.57
C THR A 15 2.13 -6.17 -15.30
N SER A 16 1.17 -6.80 -14.63
CA SER A 16 0.05 -6.12 -14.00
C SER A 16 0.58 -5.02 -13.07
N GLY A 17 0.32 -3.77 -13.43
CA GLY A 17 0.62 -2.58 -12.62
C GLY A 17 1.22 -1.46 -13.47
N THR A 18 0.60 -0.28 -13.45
CA THR A 18 0.99 0.97 -14.14
C THR A 18 0.49 1.13 -15.60
N VAL A 19 -0.82 1.24 -15.78
CA VAL A 19 -1.44 2.16 -16.79
C VAL A 19 -1.09 3.62 -16.43
N MET A 20 -1.59 4.68 -17.07
CA MET A 20 -1.08 6.04 -16.85
C MET A 20 -2.20 7.12 -16.66
N ALA A 21 -2.21 8.17 -15.78
CA ALA A 21 -3.06 9.38 -15.74
C ALA A 21 -2.48 10.84 -15.77
N ALA A 22 -3.39 11.80 -15.94
CA ALA A 22 -3.33 13.23 -16.21
C ALA A 22 -2.02 13.71 -16.82
N GLY A 23 -1.92 13.53 -18.14
CA GLY A 23 -0.73 13.81 -18.92
C GLY A 23 -0.75 13.07 -20.24
N PRO A 24 0.36 13.05 -20.99
CA PRO A 24 0.54 12.13 -22.10
C PRO A 24 0.67 10.68 -21.60
N LEU A 25 0.07 9.73 -22.31
CA LEU A 25 0.30 8.29 -22.06
C LEU A 25 1.76 7.92 -22.34
N TYR A 26 2.34 8.42 -23.43
CA TYR A 26 3.75 8.20 -23.77
C TYR A 26 4.52 9.50 -24.01
N THR A 27 5.75 9.54 -23.51
CA THR A 27 6.74 10.56 -23.80
C THR A 27 8.01 10.00 -24.43
N THR A 28 8.67 10.81 -25.26
CA THR A 28 9.96 10.49 -25.87
C THR A 28 11.04 10.20 -24.82
N ASP A 29 11.96 9.30 -25.11
CA ASP A 29 13.13 9.10 -24.27
C ASP A 29 14.08 10.32 -24.26
N GLY A 30 14.79 10.53 -23.16
CA GLY A 30 15.85 11.54 -23.05
C GLY A 30 15.78 12.33 -21.76
N ALA A 31 16.67 13.32 -21.63
CA ALA A 31 16.74 14.17 -20.44
C ALA A 31 15.54 15.12 -20.29
N ASN A 32 14.86 15.45 -21.40
CA ASN A 32 13.67 16.29 -21.43
C ASN A 32 12.57 15.58 -22.24
N PRO A 33 11.89 14.58 -21.65
CA PRO A 33 10.82 13.87 -22.35
C PRO A 33 9.75 14.81 -22.87
N GLN A 34 9.21 14.53 -24.06
CA GLN A 34 8.12 15.29 -24.67
C GLN A 34 6.99 14.32 -25.04
N PRO A 35 5.72 14.73 -24.94
CA PRO A 35 4.60 13.92 -25.43
C PRO A 35 4.79 13.48 -26.89
N TYR A 36 4.51 12.21 -27.18
CA TYR A 36 4.19 11.82 -28.55
C TYR A 36 2.86 12.46 -28.95
N LYS A 37 2.72 12.86 -30.21
CA LYS A 37 1.49 13.51 -30.68
C LYS A 37 1.26 13.28 -32.17
N TRP A 38 0.01 13.31 -32.61
CA TRP A 38 -0.31 13.38 -34.03
C TRP A 38 0.06 14.73 -34.65
N ASP A 39 0.46 14.72 -35.92
CA ASP A 39 0.56 15.94 -36.73
C ASP A 39 -0.83 16.33 -37.26
N THR A 40 -1.45 17.31 -36.61
CA THR A 40 -2.79 17.83 -36.95
C THR A 40 -2.76 18.86 -38.09
N SER A 41 -1.58 19.24 -38.60
CA SER A 41 -1.47 20.22 -39.69
C SER A 41 -1.82 19.67 -41.06
N ALA A 42 -1.86 18.33 -41.20
CA ALA A 42 -2.16 17.62 -42.43
C ALA A 42 -3.67 17.39 -42.68
N GLY A 43 -4.53 17.83 -41.75
CA GLY A 43 -5.98 17.59 -41.76
C GLY A 43 -6.39 16.42 -40.86
N SER A 44 -7.61 15.92 -41.06
CA SER A 44 -8.16 14.80 -40.29
C SER A 44 -7.27 13.56 -40.40
N ILE A 45 -6.95 12.95 -39.26
CA ILE A 45 -6.27 11.66 -39.19
C ILE A 45 -7.24 10.58 -39.67
N PRO A 46 -6.83 9.68 -40.59
CA PRO A 46 -7.71 8.65 -41.10
C PRO A 46 -7.89 7.54 -40.07
N VAL A 47 -9.14 7.09 -39.90
CA VAL A 47 -9.50 5.92 -39.10
C VAL A 47 -9.92 4.78 -40.02
N TYR A 48 -9.32 3.61 -39.82
CA TYR A 48 -9.62 2.37 -40.54
C TYR A 48 -10.26 1.38 -39.58
N VAL A 49 -11.49 0.98 -39.88
CA VAL A 49 -12.30 0.09 -39.04
C VAL A 49 -12.26 -1.34 -39.56
N ASP A 50 -12.31 -2.28 -38.63
CA ASP A 50 -12.35 -3.71 -38.90
C ASP A 50 -13.70 -4.15 -39.50
N GLY A 51 -13.68 -5.31 -40.15
CA GLY A 51 -14.84 -5.96 -40.72
C GLY A 51 -15.37 -7.07 -39.80
N GLY A 52 -15.72 -8.21 -40.40
CA GLY A 52 -16.33 -9.33 -39.69
C GLY A 52 -17.86 -9.38 -39.78
N ALA A 53 -18.45 -10.36 -39.10
CA ALA A 53 -19.88 -10.67 -39.22
C ALA A 53 -20.78 -9.85 -38.26
N ALA A 54 -20.23 -9.41 -37.12
CA ALA A 54 -20.89 -8.62 -36.09
C ALA A 54 -19.82 -8.01 -35.18
N PHE A 55 -20.14 -6.94 -34.45
CA PHE A 55 -19.32 -6.55 -33.30
C PHE A 55 -19.63 -7.46 -32.12
N THR A 56 -20.91 -7.78 -31.90
CA THR A 56 -21.35 -8.67 -30.82
C THR A 56 -22.42 -9.64 -31.32
N PHE A 57 -22.34 -10.89 -30.91
CA PHE A 57 -23.40 -11.88 -31.08
C PHE A 57 -24.24 -12.01 -29.79
N ASP A 58 -25.54 -12.26 -29.95
CA ASP A 58 -26.41 -12.69 -28.85
C ASP A 58 -26.11 -14.17 -28.51
N TYR A 59 -26.59 -14.65 -27.36
CA TYR A 59 -26.37 -16.03 -26.90
C TYR A 59 -26.92 -17.10 -27.85
N ASP A 60 -27.89 -16.75 -28.70
CA ASP A 60 -28.43 -17.64 -29.73
C ASP A 60 -27.64 -17.64 -31.06
N GLY A 61 -26.58 -16.84 -31.13
CA GLY A 61 -25.70 -16.67 -32.30
C GLY A 61 -26.23 -15.68 -33.34
N SER A 62 -27.33 -14.98 -33.08
CA SER A 62 -27.78 -13.87 -33.91
C SER A 62 -26.95 -12.61 -33.68
N VAL A 63 -26.92 -11.70 -34.65
CA VAL A 63 -26.20 -10.41 -34.52
C VAL A 63 -26.91 -9.56 -33.48
N PHE A 64 -26.21 -9.22 -32.39
CA PHE A 64 -26.70 -8.32 -31.35
C PHE A 64 -26.36 -6.86 -31.70
N LEU A 65 -25.08 -6.58 -31.94
CA LEU A 65 -24.58 -5.31 -32.49
C LEU A 65 -23.82 -5.59 -33.79
N SER A 66 -24.24 -4.94 -34.88
CA SER A 66 -23.59 -5.12 -36.19
C SER A 66 -22.31 -4.28 -36.32
N ILE A 67 -21.49 -4.59 -37.33
CA ILE A 67 -20.29 -3.80 -37.65
C ILE A 67 -20.67 -2.38 -38.07
N GLU A 68 -21.77 -2.20 -38.80
CA GLU A 68 -22.24 -0.84 -39.15
C GLU A 68 -22.57 -0.04 -37.89
N ARG A 69 -23.20 -0.69 -36.89
CA ARG A 69 -23.48 -0.02 -35.62
C ARG A 69 -22.20 0.29 -34.84
N ALA A 70 -21.22 -0.62 -34.83
CA ALA A 70 -19.91 -0.35 -34.24
C ALA A 70 -19.20 0.81 -34.93
N ASN A 71 -19.30 0.95 -36.26
CA ASN A 71 -18.75 2.09 -37.00
C ASN A 71 -19.43 3.41 -36.63
N GLU A 72 -20.75 3.41 -36.42
CA GLU A 72 -21.46 4.59 -35.91
C GLU A 72 -20.99 4.99 -34.52
N ILE A 73 -20.76 4.01 -33.63
CA ILE A 73 -20.23 4.25 -32.28
C ILE A 73 -18.78 4.74 -32.35
N THR A 74 -17.96 4.17 -33.22
CA THR A 74 -16.59 4.60 -33.47
C THR A 74 -16.55 6.06 -33.91
N GLN A 75 -17.36 6.44 -34.91
CA GLN A 75 -17.42 7.84 -35.34
C GLN A 75 -17.94 8.75 -34.23
N PHE A 76 -18.97 8.34 -33.48
CA PHE A 76 -19.47 9.10 -32.33
C PHE A 76 -18.38 9.36 -31.28
N ALA A 77 -17.59 8.34 -30.93
CA ALA A 77 -16.51 8.46 -29.96
C ALA A 77 -15.40 9.40 -30.44
N PHE A 78 -15.00 9.35 -31.72
CA PHE A 78 -14.09 10.35 -32.28
C PHE A 78 -14.72 11.74 -32.32
N ASP A 79 -16.01 11.86 -32.61
CA ASP A 79 -16.71 13.15 -32.63
C ASP A 79 -16.68 13.83 -31.26
N GLN A 80 -16.71 13.10 -30.14
CA GLN A 80 -16.53 13.68 -28.81
C GLN A 80 -15.19 14.43 -28.70
N TRP A 81 -14.11 13.80 -29.14
CA TRP A 81 -12.78 14.40 -29.16
C TRP A 81 -12.64 15.52 -30.20
N ASN A 82 -13.21 15.34 -31.40
CA ASN A 82 -13.19 16.32 -32.49
C ASN A 82 -13.92 17.62 -32.12
N ASN A 83 -14.98 17.53 -31.30
CA ASN A 83 -15.83 18.68 -30.94
C ASN A 83 -15.25 19.54 -29.80
N VAL A 84 -14.06 19.20 -29.27
CA VAL A 84 -13.39 20.04 -28.27
C VAL A 84 -12.83 21.30 -28.94
N GLU A 85 -13.56 22.42 -28.81
CA GLU A 85 -13.24 23.69 -29.49
C GLU A 85 -11.82 24.25 -29.22
N THR A 86 -11.21 23.86 -28.10
CA THR A 86 -9.86 24.28 -27.71
C THR A 86 -8.75 23.40 -28.27
N SER A 87 -9.12 22.31 -28.96
CA SER A 87 -8.22 21.35 -29.59
C SER A 87 -8.20 21.50 -31.13
N THR A 88 -7.07 21.20 -31.75
CA THR A 88 -6.93 21.09 -33.22
C THR A 88 -7.02 19.64 -33.70
N PHE A 89 -7.31 18.70 -32.80
CA PHE A 89 -7.44 17.29 -33.14
C PHE A 89 -8.67 17.04 -34.00
N GLU A 90 -8.51 16.22 -35.05
CA GLU A 90 -9.60 15.75 -35.88
C GLU A 90 -9.27 14.35 -36.41
N ALA A 91 -10.17 13.39 -36.23
CA ALA A 91 -10.06 12.05 -36.78
C ALA A 91 -11.43 11.55 -37.26
N ASN A 92 -11.45 10.89 -38.43
CA ASN A 92 -12.69 10.44 -39.08
C ASN A 92 -12.47 9.10 -39.78
N ILE A 93 -13.53 8.29 -39.84
CA ILE A 93 -13.52 7.04 -40.62
C ILE A 93 -13.24 7.36 -42.09
N ALA A 94 -12.13 6.83 -42.60
CA ALA A 94 -11.65 7.05 -43.96
C ALA A 94 -11.75 5.81 -44.85
N GLY A 95 -11.89 4.62 -44.25
CA GLY A 95 -11.98 3.35 -44.96
C GLY A 95 -11.97 2.16 -44.00
N SER A 96 -11.69 0.98 -44.53
CA SER A 96 -11.59 -0.26 -43.74
C SER A 96 -10.15 -0.76 -43.62
N ILE A 97 -9.89 -1.60 -42.62
CA ILE A 97 -8.62 -2.34 -42.49
C ILE A 97 -8.39 -3.21 -43.73
N GLU A 98 -9.42 -3.84 -44.29
CA GLU A 98 -9.31 -4.66 -45.50
C GLU A 98 -8.71 -3.88 -46.68
N GLU A 99 -9.11 -2.63 -46.86
CA GLU A 99 -8.58 -1.78 -47.94
C GLU A 99 -7.11 -1.41 -47.74
N GLN A 100 -6.64 -1.32 -46.50
CA GLN A 100 -5.25 -0.96 -46.18
C GLN A 100 -4.31 -2.17 -46.19
N VAL A 101 -4.72 -3.28 -45.58
CA VAL A 101 -3.83 -4.43 -45.33
C VAL A 101 -4.30 -5.72 -46.00
N GLY A 102 -5.50 -5.75 -46.57
CA GLY A 102 -6.08 -6.94 -47.22
C GLY A 102 -6.66 -7.97 -46.23
N ILE A 103 -6.83 -7.60 -44.96
CA ILE A 103 -7.41 -8.45 -43.90
C ILE A 103 -8.85 -7.98 -43.67
N ALA A 104 -9.81 -8.85 -43.99
CA ALA A 104 -11.24 -8.52 -43.92
C ALA A 104 -11.84 -8.58 -42.50
N ASP A 105 -11.21 -9.33 -41.60
CA ASP A 105 -11.67 -9.57 -40.23
C ASP A 105 -10.46 -9.92 -39.36
N VAL A 106 -10.19 -9.12 -38.34
CA VAL A 106 -9.09 -9.36 -37.40
C VAL A 106 -9.61 -10.13 -36.19
N THR A 107 -8.95 -11.23 -35.87
CA THR A 107 -9.28 -12.16 -34.79
C THR A 107 -8.00 -12.55 -34.04
N GLY A 108 -8.10 -13.24 -32.90
CA GLY A 108 -6.93 -13.76 -32.18
C GLY A 108 -5.96 -14.57 -33.05
N ALA A 109 -6.47 -15.25 -34.09
CA ALA A 109 -5.66 -16.06 -35.00
C ALA A 109 -4.76 -15.25 -35.95
N ASN A 110 -5.10 -13.99 -36.25
CA ASN A 110 -4.36 -13.15 -37.20
C ASN A 110 -3.96 -11.77 -36.63
N ALA A 111 -4.30 -11.43 -35.38
CA ALA A 111 -3.99 -10.15 -34.74
C ALA A 111 -2.51 -9.77 -34.80
N ALA A 112 -1.60 -10.75 -34.76
CA ALA A 112 -0.17 -10.52 -34.91
C ALA A 112 0.21 -9.86 -36.25
N GLN A 113 -0.60 -10.02 -37.30
CA GLN A 113 -0.38 -9.37 -38.60
C GLN A 113 -0.70 -7.87 -38.59
N ILE A 114 -1.36 -7.38 -37.54
CA ILE A 114 -1.58 -5.95 -37.28
C ILE A 114 -0.52 -5.46 -36.29
N TYR A 115 -0.47 -6.01 -35.08
CA TYR A 115 0.35 -5.52 -33.96
C TYR A 115 1.88 -5.75 -34.03
N THR A 116 2.38 -6.44 -35.06
CA THR A 116 3.84 -6.72 -35.18
C THR A 116 4.50 -6.04 -36.37
N VAL A 117 3.74 -5.21 -37.08
CA VAL A 117 4.17 -4.49 -38.29
C VAL A 117 3.60 -3.08 -38.26
N GLU A 118 4.27 -2.14 -38.93
CA GLU A 118 3.70 -0.82 -39.21
C GLU A 118 2.77 -0.94 -40.43
N ASN A 119 1.48 -0.71 -40.23
CA ASN A 119 0.40 -0.85 -41.21
C ASN A 119 0.20 0.43 -42.04
N GLY A 120 0.65 1.59 -41.54
CA GLY A 120 0.58 2.87 -42.25
C GLY A 120 -0.03 4.00 -41.41
N TYR A 121 -0.12 5.18 -42.02
CA TYR A 121 -0.60 6.36 -41.29
C TYR A 121 -2.10 6.28 -40.98
N GLY A 122 -2.46 6.26 -39.69
CA GLY A 122 -3.85 6.32 -39.22
C GLY A 122 -4.14 5.52 -37.95
N PHE A 123 -5.41 5.53 -37.54
CA PHE A 123 -5.92 4.67 -36.48
C PHE A 123 -6.43 3.35 -37.06
N TYR A 124 -6.07 2.23 -36.44
CA TYR A 124 -6.58 0.90 -36.77
C TYR A 124 -7.49 0.42 -35.63
N VAL A 125 -8.80 0.36 -35.90
CA VAL A 125 -9.83 0.04 -34.90
C VAL A 125 -10.34 -1.38 -35.14
N LEU A 126 -10.00 -2.29 -34.23
CA LEU A 126 -10.26 -3.73 -34.27
C LEU A 126 -11.49 -4.06 -33.42
N TYR A 127 -12.37 -4.91 -33.97
CA TYR A 127 -13.60 -5.33 -33.32
C TYR A 127 -13.49 -6.79 -32.85
N ASP A 128 -13.07 -6.99 -31.60
CA ASP A 128 -12.83 -8.33 -31.04
C ASP A 128 -14.15 -9.01 -30.66
N THR A 129 -14.77 -9.63 -31.66
CA THR A 129 -16.16 -10.12 -31.56
C THR A 129 -16.35 -11.18 -30.47
N ASP A 130 -15.35 -12.06 -30.28
CA ASP A 130 -15.41 -13.18 -29.34
C ASP A 130 -14.41 -13.09 -28.18
N GLY A 131 -13.67 -11.98 -28.11
CA GLY A 131 -12.63 -11.72 -27.11
C GLY A 131 -11.33 -12.49 -27.37
N SER A 132 -11.16 -13.10 -28.55
CA SER A 132 -9.98 -13.89 -28.88
C SER A 132 -8.72 -13.06 -29.07
N ILE A 133 -8.82 -11.79 -29.49
CA ILE A 133 -7.64 -10.91 -29.55
C ILE A 133 -7.12 -10.68 -28.13
N LEU A 134 -8.01 -10.40 -27.17
CA LEU A 134 -7.63 -10.21 -25.77
C LEU A 134 -7.05 -11.49 -25.14
N GLU A 135 -7.73 -12.63 -25.27
CA GLU A 135 -7.31 -13.89 -24.63
C GLU A 135 -6.11 -14.53 -25.32
N ASP A 136 -6.13 -14.67 -26.64
CA ASP A 136 -5.14 -15.47 -27.36
C ASP A 136 -3.89 -14.67 -27.72
N PHE A 137 -4.03 -13.36 -28.00
CA PHE A 137 -2.90 -12.51 -28.39
C PHE A 137 -2.30 -11.72 -27.21
N PHE A 138 -3.12 -11.01 -26.44
CA PHE A 138 -2.64 -10.24 -25.29
C PHE A 138 -2.48 -11.07 -24.01
N GLY A 139 -3.10 -12.24 -23.93
CA GLY A 139 -3.05 -13.10 -22.74
C GLY A 139 -3.82 -12.51 -21.55
N VAL A 140 -4.77 -11.61 -21.79
CA VAL A 140 -5.60 -10.97 -20.76
C VAL A 140 -7.03 -11.52 -20.79
N PRO A 141 -7.72 -11.60 -19.64
CA PRO A 141 -9.07 -12.16 -19.60
C PRO A 141 -10.09 -11.23 -20.27
N LYS A 142 -10.77 -11.70 -21.33
CA LYS A 142 -11.87 -10.95 -21.98
C LYS A 142 -13.05 -10.63 -21.06
N SER A 143 -13.16 -11.29 -19.92
CA SER A 143 -14.19 -10.98 -18.92
C SER A 143 -13.83 -9.79 -18.02
N ALA A 144 -12.56 -9.32 -18.02
CA ALA A 144 -12.12 -8.22 -17.17
C ALA A 144 -11.54 -7.02 -17.94
N VAL A 145 -11.15 -7.20 -19.21
CA VAL A 145 -10.62 -6.12 -20.07
C VAL A 145 -11.66 -5.77 -21.13
N LEU A 146 -12.04 -4.49 -21.21
CA LEU A 146 -13.10 -4.00 -22.11
C LEU A 146 -12.56 -3.47 -23.44
N GLY A 147 -11.32 -3.02 -23.45
CA GLY A 147 -10.59 -2.59 -24.63
C GLY A 147 -9.11 -2.43 -24.31
N ILE A 148 -8.33 -2.23 -25.37
CA ILE A 148 -6.92 -1.81 -25.26
C ILE A 148 -6.64 -0.89 -26.44
N ALA A 149 -6.10 0.29 -26.17
CA ALA A 149 -5.66 1.20 -27.20
C ALA A 149 -4.37 1.95 -26.84
N PHE A 150 -3.56 2.26 -27.84
CA PHE A 150 -2.32 2.99 -27.66
C PHE A 150 -1.71 3.47 -28.99
N PRO A 151 -0.89 4.55 -28.99
CA PRO A 151 0.02 4.85 -30.09
C PRO A 151 1.02 3.70 -30.26
N GLU A 152 1.09 3.14 -31.46
CA GLU A 152 1.93 1.97 -31.74
C GLU A 152 3.27 2.39 -32.37
N TRP A 153 3.22 3.34 -33.30
CA TRP A 153 4.39 3.81 -34.05
C TRP A 153 4.48 5.34 -34.06
N ALA A 154 5.71 5.84 -34.02
CA ALA A 154 6.03 7.26 -34.13
C ALA A 154 7.31 7.48 -34.93
N ASP A 155 7.39 8.64 -35.58
CA ASP A 155 8.57 9.07 -36.33
C ASP A 155 9.72 9.56 -35.41
N GLU A 156 10.88 9.86 -36.01
CA GLU A 156 12.06 10.34 -35.27
C GLU A 156 11.85 11.72 -34.58
N ASN A 157 10.79 12.45 -34.94
CA ASN A 157 10.44 13.74 -34.34
C ASN A 157 9.42 13.60 -33.20
N GLY A 158 8.99 12.36 -32.89
CA GLY A 158 7.96 12.09 -31.89
C GLY A 158 6.54 12.31 -32.39
N ASN A 159 6.32 12.36 -33.72
CA ASN A 159 4.97 12.39 -34.26
C ASN A 159 4.43 10.96 -34.37
N ILE A 160 3.23 10.73 -33.83
CA ILE A 160 2.53 9.45 -33.97
C ILE A 160 2.20 9.25 -35.45
N THR A 161 2.57 8.08 -35.97
CA THR A 161 2.24 7.67 -37.33
C THR A 161 1.09 6.66 -37.33
N GLU A 162 1.00 5.81 -36.31
CA GLU A 162 0.01 4.74 -36.24
C GLU A 162 -0.40 4.49 -34.79
N ALA A 163 -1.70 4.28 -34.58
CA ALA A 163 -2.24 3.83 -33.31
C ALA A 163 -3.27 2.73 -33.55
N THR A 164 -3.40 1.84 -32.58
CA THR A 164 -4.29 0.69 -32.65
C THR A 164 -5.22 0.70 -31.44
N ALA A 165 -6.48 0.34 -31.67
CA ALA A 165 -7.48 0.15 -30.63
C ALA A 165 -8.23 -1.16 -30.87
N VAL A 166 -8.35 -2.01 -29.85
CA VAL A 166 -9.19 -3.20 -29.86
C VAL A 166 -10.34 -3.04 -28.88
N LEU A 167 -11.56 -3.27 -29.35
CA LEU A 167 -12.78 -3.13 -28.57
C LEU A 167 -13.39 -4.51 -28.35
N ASN A 168 -13.70 -4.85 -27.10
CA ASN A 168 -14.20 -6.17 -26.73
C ASN A 168 -15.70 -6.30 -27.04
N GLY A 169 -16.01 -6.92 -28.18
CA GLY A 169 -17.37 -7.24 -28.59
C GLY A 169 -18.01 -8.37 -27.79
N TRP A 170 -17.23 -9.18 -27.07
CA TRP A 170 -17.74 -10.26 -26.23
C TRP A 170 -18.34 -9.74 -24.90
N ASN A 171 -17.80 -8.65 -24.38
CA ASN A 171 -18.18 -8.09 -23.08
C ASN A 171 -19.16 -6.91 -23.21
N VAL A 172 -20.26 -7.12 -23.92
CA VAL A 172 -21.35 -6.16 -24.07
C VAL A 172 -22.59 -6.65 -23.34
N TYR A 173 -23.19 -5.80 -22.52
CA TYR A 173 -24.35 -6.16 -21.73
C TYR A 173 -25.62 -6.32 -22.57
N VAL A 174 -26.45 -7.29 -22.21
CA VAL A 174 -27.69 -7.63 -22.94
C VAL A 174 -28.72 -6.49 -22.98
N GLN A 175 -28.69 -5.57 -22.01
CA GLN A 175 -29.54 -4.39 -22.00
C GLN A 175 -29.05 -3.29 -22.97
N ASP A 176 -27.77 -3.32 -23.39
CA ASP A 176 -27.18 -2.33 -24.28
C ASP A 176 -27.49 -2.60 -25.75
N THR A 177 -28.78 -2.70 -26.07
CA THR A 177 -29.31 -3.02 -27.40
C THR A 177 -28.96 -2.01 -28.50
N LYS A 178 -28.34 -0.89 -28.14
CA LYS A 178 -27.90 0.15 -29.06
C LYS A 178 -26.40 0.43 -28.99
N GLY A 179 -25.65 -0.19 -28.08
CA GLY A 179 -24.26 0.15 -27.85
C GLY A 179 -24.06 1.57 -27.28
N GLU A 180 -25.04 2.12 -26.57
CA GLU A 180 -24.93 3.44 -25.91
C GLU A 180 -24.05 3.36 -24.65
N GLN A 181 -23.98 2.22 -23.97
CA GLN A 181 -23.16 2.04 -22.77
C GLN A 181 -21.72 1.66 -23.13
N VAL A 182 -21.54 0.75 -24.09
CA VAL A 182 -20.20 0.38 -24.60
C VAL A 182 -19.52 1.54 -25.34
N ALA A 183 -20.28 2.55 -25.79
CA ALA A 183 -19.72 3.78 -26.37
C ALA A 183 -18.75 4.51 -25.42
N GLY A 184 -18.94 4.38 -24.11
CA GLY A 184 -17.99 4.88 -23.11
C GLY A 184 -16.61 4.23 -23.25
N VAL A 185 -16.57 2.90 -23.45
CA VAL A 185 -15.33 2.17 -23.69
C VAL A 185 -14.65 2.67 -24.97
N PHE A 186 -15.39 2.84 -26.06
CA PHE A 186 -14.83 3.33 -27.31
C PHE A 186 -14.20 4.72 -27.14
N THR A 187 -14.91 5.62 -26.47
CA THR A 187 -14.46 7.01 -26.27
C THR A 187 -13.20 7.05 -25.38
N HIS A 188 -13.17 6.26 -24.31
CA HIS A 188 -12.02 6.09 -23.42
C HIS A 188 -10.78 5.54 -24.14
N GLU A 189 -10.93 4.41 -24.84
CA GLU A 189 -9.82 3.76 -25.56
C GLU A 189 -9.27 4.67 -26.67
N PHE A 190 -10.13 5.41 -27.37
CA PHE A 190 -9.65 6.37 -28.35
C PHE A 190 -8.87 7.52 -27.72
N GLY A 191 -9.19 7.91 -26.49
CA GLY A 191 -8.35 8.80 -25.69
C GLY A 191 -6.91 8.27 -25.56
N HIS A 192 -6.74 6.99 -25.22
CA HIS A 192 -5.41 6.37 -25.20
C HIS A 192 -4.73 6.37 -26.56
N ALA A 193 -5.44 6.02 -27.64
CA ALA A 193 -4.87 6.07 -29.00
C ALA A 193 -4.43 7.49 -29.42
N ILE A 194 -5.08 8.53 -28.88
CA ILE A 194 -4.73 9.95 -29.04
C ILE A 194 -3.50 10.36 -28.19
N ASN A 195 -2.98 9.43 -27.38
CA ASN A 195 -1.91 9.57 -26.40
C ASN A 195 -2.36 10.25 -25.09
N LEU A 196 -3.64 10.16 -24.73
CA LEU A 196 -4.12 10.58 -23.42
C LEU A 196 -3.93 9.48 -22.40
N SER A 197 -3.44 9.90 -21.25
CA SER A 197 -3.46 9.11 -20.04
C SER A 197 -4.86 9.15 -19.42
N HIS A 198 -5.13 8.24 -18.48
CA HIS A 198 -6.23 8.31 -17.52
C HIS A 198 -6.34 9.69 -16.83
N SER A 199 -7.32 9.90 -15.98
CA SER A 199 -7.31 10.97 -14.98
C SER A 199 -8.01 10.51 -13.69
N GLN A 200 -7.82 11.25 -12.61
CA GLN A 200 -8.59 11.09 -11.37
C GLN A 200 -8.99 12.49 -10.92
N THR A 201 -10.21 12.89 -11.26
CA THR A 201 -10.77 14.17 -10.77
C THR A 201 -12.01 13.90 -9.93
N ASN A 202 -12.95 13.10 -10.44
CA ASN A 202 -14.17 12.74 -9.74
C ASN A 202 -14.55 11.26 -9.87
N GLY A 203 -13.98 10.49 -10.81
CA GLY A 203 -14.41 9.12 -11.07
C GLY A 203 -14.32 8.20 -9.85
N GLN A 204 -13.31 8.41 -8.98
CA GLN A 204 -13.18 7.72 -7.70
C GLN A 204 -14.37 8.00 -6.78
N LEU A 205 -14.88 9.23 -6.76
CA LEU A 205 -16.05 9.62 -5.97
C LEU A 205 -17.31 8.89 -6.46
N ALA A 206 -17.47 8.77 -7.78
CA ALA A 206 -18.66 8.21 -8.39
C ALA A 206 -18.68 6.66 -8.44
N TYR A 207 -17.53 5.99 -8.35
CA TYR A 207 -17.45 4.53 -8.46
C TYR A 207 -16.97 3.79 -7.21
N LEU A 208 -16.22 4.45 -6.32
CA LEU A 208 -15.51 3.79 -5.21
C LEU A 208 -15.96 4.27 -3.82
N SER A 209 -16.66 5.40 -3.74
CA SER A 209 -17.07 6.01 -2.47
C SER A 209 -18.40 5.47 -1.94
N TRP A 210 -18.46 5.10 -0.67
CA TRP A 210 -19.70 4.68 0.02
C TRP A 210 -19.64 5.07 1.50
N PRO A 211 -20.76 5.14 2.25
CA PRO A 211 -20.78 5.78 3.57
C PRO A 211 -19.81 5.24 4.64
N GLY A 212 -19.34 3.99 4.53
CA GLY A 212 -18.32 3.44 5.43
C GLY A 212 -16.88 3.58 4.92
N ALA A 213 -16.68 4.04 3.69
CA ALA A 213 -15.39 4.48 3.17
C ALA A 213 -15.63 5.70 2.24
N PRO A 214 -16.02 6.85 2.82
CA PRO A 214 -16.40 8.03 2.04
C PRO A 214 -15.18 8.70 1.40
N LEU A 215 -15.35 9.20 0.18
CA LEU A 215 -14.39 10.01 -0.55
C LEU A 215 -14.92 11.44 -0.73
N TYR A 216 -14.01 12.39 -0.91
CA TYR A 216 -14.31 13.82 -0.83
C TYR A 216 -13.80 14.56 -2.08
N PRO A 217 -14.57 15.51 -2.64
CA PRO A 217 -14.10 16.42 -3.69
C PRO A 217 -13.19 17.53 -3.10
N GLY A 218 -12.18 17.14 -2.33
CA GLY A 218 -11.32 18.03 -1.53
C GLY A 218 -10.54 17.27 -0.46
N VAL A 219 -9.93 17.99 0.48
CA VAL A 219 -9.21 17.38 1.60
C VAL A 219 -10.20 16.90 2.67
N ALA A 220 -10.11 15.62 3.03
CA ALA A 220 -10.98 15.03 4.05
C ALA A 220 -10.79 15.72 5.40
N GLY A 221 -11.89 15.99 6.12
CA GLY A 221 -11.85 16.69 7.42
C GLY A 221 -11.91 18.22 7.34
N CYS A 222 -11.75 18.82 6.17
CA CYS A 222 -11.72 20.27 5.98
C CYS A 222 -13.08 20.87 5.57
N ASP A 223 -14.15 20.51 6.27
CA ASP A 223 -15.54 20.96 6.00
C ASP A 223 -16.04 20.68 4.57
N VAL A 224 -15.53 19.62 3.93
CA VAL A 224 -15.99 19.14 2.61
C VAL A 224 -16.95 17.97 2.81
N GLU A 225 -18.12 18.02 2.17
CA GLU A 225 -19.08 16.91 2.19
C GLU A 225 -18.63 15.78 1.28
N ALA A 226 -18.74 14.54 1.76
CA ALA A 226 -18.46 13.34 0.97
C ALA A 226 -19.46 13.20 -0.19
N ILE A 227 -18.95 12.75 -1.33
CA ILE A 227 -19.76 12.32 -2.48
C ILE A 227 -19.62 10.80 -2.57
N HIS A 228 -20.73 10.13 -2.84
CA HIS A 228 -20.81 8.68 -2.87
C HIS A 228 -21.12 8.20 -4.28
N ASP A 229 -20.92 6.91 -4.49
CA ASP A 229 -21.23 6.20 -5.72
C ASP A 229 -22.63 6.58 -6.26
N PHE A 230 -22.74 6.82 -7.57
CA PHE A 230 -23.98 7.29 -8.19
C PHE A 230 -25.13 6.26 -8.10
N GLU A 231 -24.82 4.98 -7.87
CA GLU A 231 -25.81 3.92 -7.63
C GLU A 231 -26.14 3.75 -6.16
N TYR A 232 -25.39 4.35 -5.24
CA TYR A 232 -25.63 4.21 -3.81
C TYR A 232 -26.90 4.97 -3.40
N PRO A 233 -27.92 4.29 -2.83
CA PRO A 233 -29.19 4.95 -2.60
C PRO A 233 -29.12 5.98 -1.47
N ALA A 234 -29.59 7.20 -1.72
CA ALA A 234 -29.64 8.28 -0.73
C ALA A 234 -30.46 7.92 0.53
N GLU A 235 -31.42 7.00 0.41
CA GLU A 235 -32.20 6.49 1.55
C GLU A 235 -31.37 5.74 2.60
N TYR A 236 -30.15 5.29 2.26
CA TYR A 236 -29.19 4.69 3.19
C TYR A 236 -28.11 5.69 3.66
N GLY A 237 -28.39 7.00 3.56
CA GLY A 237 -27.48 8.05 4.03
C GLY A 237 -26.39 8.46 3.05
N GLY A 238 -26.48 8.04 1.78
CA GLY A 238 -25.55 8.45 0.74
C GLY A 238 -25.87 9.84 0.15
N ASN A 239 -24.84 10.49 -0.36
CA ASN A 239 -24.90 11.66 -1.24
C ASN A 239 -24.45 11.23 -2.64
N PRO A 240 -25.33 10.63 -3.46
CA PRO A 240 -24.94 10.01 -4.73
C PRO A 240 -24.43 11.05 -5.72
N ALA A 241 -23.32 10.72 -6.38
CA ALA A 241 -22.75 11.50 -7.48
C ALA A 241 -23.73 11.60 -8.66
N ASP A 242 -23.64 12.71 -9.39
CA ASP A 242 -24.16 12.78 -10.75
C ASP A 242 -23.18 12.02 -11.66
N PRO A 243 -23.56 10.97 -12.39
CA PRO A 243 -22.63 10.21 -13.22
C PRO A 243 -22.00 11.05 -14.34
N ASP A 244 -22.58 12.20 -14.72
CA ASP A 244 -22.00 13.11 -15.71
C ASP A 244 -20.71 13.81 -15.22
N ILE A 245 -20.35 13.72 -13.93
CA ILE A 245 -19.11 14.29 -13.40
C ILE A 245 -17.88 13.40 -13.66
N ILE A 246 -18.11 12.16 -14.10
CA ILE A 246 -17.08 11.15 -14.29
C ILE A 246 -16.28 11.51 -15.54
N GLU A 247 -14.99 11.73 -15.37
CA GLU A 247 -14.09 11.93 -16.49
C GLU A 247 -14.04 10.71 -17.43
N THR A 248 -14.09 10.97 -18.74
CA THR A 248 -14.00 9.95 -19.80
C THR A 248 -12.77 9.09 -19.58
N MET A 249 -11.65 9.71 -19.19
CA MET A 249 -10.38 9.04 -18.96
C MET A 249 -10.23 8.41 -17.56
N PHE A 250 -11.27 8.33 -16.72
CA PHE A 250 -11.17 7.58 -15.47
C PHE A 250 -10.96 6.07 -15.77
N PRO A 251 -9.99 5.38 -15.15
CA PRO A 251 -9.58 4.00 -15.50
C PRO A 251 -10.68 2.93 -15.37
N PHE A 252 -11.75 3.21 -14.65
CA PHE A 252 -12.84 2.25 -14.44
C PHE A 252 -14.11 2.77 -15.07
N ILE A 253 -14.89 1.83 -15.59
CA ILE A 253 -16.17 2.09 -16.22
C ILE A 253 -17.15 0.99 -15.82
N ARG A 254 -18.32 1.40 -15.30
CA ARG A 254 -19.48 0.50 -15.19
C ARG A 254 -20.28 0.62 -16.48
N HIS A 255 -19.94 -0.22 -17.46
CA HIS A 255 -20.54 -0.21 -18.79
C HIS A 255 -21.87 -0.99 -18.89
N ASP A 256 -22.50 -1.31 -17.76
CA ASP A 256 -23.82 -1.95 -17.66
C ASP A 256 -24.97 -0.97 -17.41
N GLY A 257 -24.68 0.32 -17.29
CA GLY A 257 -25.65 1.34 -16.92
C GLY A 257 -25.28 2.75 -17.35
N VAL A 258 -25.71 3.73 -16.55
CA VAL A 258 -25.54 5.16 -16.83
C VAL A 258 -24.09 5.62 -16.75
N GLY A 259 -23.23 4.93 -15.98
CA GLY A 259 -21.80 5.23 -15.91
C GLY A 259 -21.12 5.14 -17.28
N GLY A 260 -21.36 4.05 -18.02
CA GLY A 260 -20.84 3.87 -19.38
C GLY A 260 -21.38 4.89 -20.40
N VAL A 261 -22.63 5.32 -20.24
CA VAL A 261 -23.20 6.39 -21.08
C VAL A 261 -22.53 7.74 -20.77
N SER A 262 -22.30 8.04 -19.50
CA SER A 262 -21.75 9.33 -19.06
C SER A 262 -20.29 9.49 -19.49
N GLN A 263 -19.48 8.42 -19.32
CA GLN A 263 -18.10 8.34 -19.82
C GLN A 263 -17.99 8.25 -21.35
N SER A 264 -19.10 8.21 -22.08
CA SER A 264 -19.10 8.34 -23.55
C SER A 264 -19.06 9.79 -24.02
N THR A 265 -18.93 10.76 -23.11
CA THR A 265 -18.99 12.19 -23.42
C THR A 265 -17.80 12.96 -22.88
N VAL A 266 -17.24 13.87 -23.69
CA VAL A 266 -16.13 14.75 -23.29
C VAL A 266 -16.71 16.08 -22.78
N ASN A 267 -17.39 16.03 -21.64
CA ASN A 267 -18.15 17.15 -21.07
C ASN A 267 -17.44 17.87 -19.93
N VAL A 268 -16.70 17.15 -19.08
CA VAL A 268 -15.96 17.73 -17.94
C VAL A 268 -14.72 18.49 -18.40
N LEU A 269 -14.28 19.47 -17.60
CA LEU A 269 -13.15 20.31 -17.98
C LEU A 269 -11.84 19.50 -18.10
N ASP A 270 -11.59 18.53 -17.21
CA ASP A 270 -10.39 17.70 -17.21
C ASP A 270 -10.14 17.00 -18.57
N ASP A 271 -11.17 16.35 -19.15
CA ASP A 271 -11.06 15.69 -20.45
C ASP A 271 -10.73 16.69 -21.58
N ARG A 272 -11.44 17.82 -21.59
CA ARG A 272 -11.25 18.89 -22.59
C ARG A 272 -9.86 19.50 -22.51
N VAL A 273 -9.35 19.70 -21.30
CA VAL A 273 -8.00 20.20 -21.04
C VAL A 273 -6.95 19.19 -21.46
N SER A 274 -7.15 17.91 -21.15
CA SER A 274 -6.22 16.83 -21.49
C SER A 274 -5.93 16.75 -22.98
N ILE A 275 -6.97 16.73 -23.84
CA ILE A 275 -6.76 16.77 -25.29
C ILE A 275 -6.19 18.10 -25.78
N SER A 276 -6.61 19.23 -25.21
CA SER A 276 -6.13 20.56 -25.60
C SER A 276 -4.66 20.79 -25.22
N ASN A 277 -4.15 20.10 -24.20
CA ASN A 277 -2.73 20.15 -23.85
C ASN A 277 -1.85 19.53 -24.94
N LEU A 278 -2.30 18.44 -25.58
CA LEU A 278 -1.56 17.79 -26.67
C LEU A 278 -1.75 18.50 -28.01
N TYR A 279 -2.97 18.93 -28.30
CA TYR A 279 -3.36 19.50 -29.59
C TYR A 279 -3.93 20.92 -29.46
N PRO A 280 -3.19 21.88 -28.89
CA PRO A 280 -3.74 23.18 -28.53
C PRO A 280 -4.05 24.06 -29.75
N THR A 281 -5.24 24.68 -29.75
CA THR A 281 -5.53 25.86 -30.60
C THR A 281 -4.67 27.07 -30.19
N ALA A 282 -4.63 28.10 -31.04
CA ALA A 282 -3.93 29.35 -30.70
C ALA A 282 -4.65 30.10 -29.57
N GLU A 283 -5.98 30.03 -29.54
CA GLU A 283 -6.85 30.57 -28.51
C GLU A 283 -6.58 29.91 -27.17
N TYR A 284 -6.51 28.57 -27.11
CA TYR A 284 -6.21 27.84 -25.87
C TYR A 284 -4.93 28.33 -25.19
N LYS A 285 -3.86 28.54 -25.96
CA LYS A 285 -2.57 29.03 -25.44
C LYS A 285 -2.60 30.45 -24.84
N SER A 286 -3.60 31.26 -25.19
CA SER A 286 -3.63 32.68 -24.85
C SER A 286 -4.83 33.10 -23.99
N GLN A 287 -5.90 32.31 -23.98
CA GLN A 287 -7.17 32.68 -23.36
C GLN A 287 -7.43 32.01 -22.02
N PHE A 288 -6.68 30.97 -21.64
CA PHE A 288 -6.89 30.24 -20.37
C PHE A 288 -5.79 30.52 -19.35
N GLY A 289 -6.09 30.30 -18.08
CA GLY A 289 -5.11 30.34 -16.99
C GLY A 289 -4.42 29.00 -16.78
N SER A 290 -3.30 29.04 -16.07
CA SER A 290 -2.58 27.85 -15.62
C SER A 290 -2.10 28.02 -14.17
N ILE A 291 -1.88 26.90 -13.49
CA ILE A 291 -1.16 26.80 -12.22
C ILE A 291 0.00 25.82 -12.44
N GLU A 292 1.20 26.15 -11.96
CA GLU A 292 2.35 25.23 -11.94
C GLU A 292 3.12 25.35 -10.63
N GLY A 293 3.85 24.30 -10.28
CA GLY A 293 4.66 24.27 -9.07
C GLY A 293 5.38 22.94 -8.93
N THR A 294 5.94 22.71 -7.75
CA THR A 294 6.62 21.46 -7.41
C THR A 294 6.15 20.98 -6.04
N LEU A 295 5.75 19.71 -5.97
CA LEU A 295 5.48 19.01 -4.71
C LEU A 295 6.79 18.52 -4.08
N ARG A 296 6.99 18.82 -2.80
CA ARG A 296 8.18 18.44 -2.03
C ARG A 296 7.81 17.71 -0.75
N LEU A 297 8.76 16.91 -0.26
CA LEU A 297 8.73 16.36 1.09
C LEU A 297 8.89 17.48 2.13
N LYS A 298 8.60 17.16 3.39
CA LYS A 298 8.68 18.09 4.53
C LYS A 298 10.04 18.78 4.74
N ASP A 299 11.11 18.26 4.13
CA ASP A 299 12.43 18.91 4.11
C ASP A 299 12.49 20.16 3.21
N GLY A 300 11.41 20.43 2.46
CA GLY A 300 11.26 21.57 1.56
C GLY A 300 12.17 21.51 0.33
N GLN A 301 12.83 20.38 0.07
CA GLN A 301 13.86 20.26 -0.98
C GLN A 301 13.68 19.04 -1.86
N THR A 302 13.39 17.87 -1.28
CA THR A 302 13.25 16.63 -2.04
C THR A 302 11.91 16.61 -2.74
N GLU A 303 11.94 16.53 -4.06
CA GLU A 303 10.73 16.46 -4.88
C GLU A 303 10.05 15.09 -4.78
N TYR A 304 8.71 15.09 -4.84
CA TYR A 304 7.91 13.88 -4.69
C TYR A 304 6.96 13.64 -5.86
N SER A 305 7.18 12.51 -6.54
CA SER A 305 6.50 12.10 -7.77
C SER A 305 5.33 11.17 -7.48
N GLY A 306 4.34 11.14 -8.38
CA GLY A 306 3.30 10.11 -8.37
C GLY A 306 2.03 10.46 -7.59
N ILE A 307 1.89 11.70 -7.11
CA ILE A 307 0.72 12.18 -6.37
C ILE A 307 -0.22 12.96 -7.29
N ASN A 308 -1.53 12.84 -7.06
CA ASN A 308 -2.53 13.62 -7.78
C ASN A 308 -2.62 15.03 -7.22
N ILE A 309 -2.67 16.03 -8.09
CA ILE A 309 -2.82 17.44 -7.72
C ILE A 309 -4.02 17.98 -8.49
N ILE A 310 -5.03 18.42 -7.76
CA ILE A 310 -6.31 18.85 -8.34
C ILE A 310 -6.48 20.35 -8.12
N ALA A 311 -6.76 21.08 -9.21
CA ALA A 311 -7.30 22.42 -9.15
C ALA A 311 -8.82 22.35 -9.32
N ARG A 312 -9.57 22.77 -8.30
CA ARG A 312 -11.03 22.67 -8.26
C ARG A 312 -11.68 24.05 -8.13
N ASN A 313 -12.56 24.41 -9.06
CA ASN A 313 -13.26 25.69 -9.02
C ASN A 313 -14.22 25.75 -7.83
N VAL A 314 -14.15 26.80 -7.03
CA VAL A 314 -15.02 26.99 -5.86
C VAL A 314 -16.51 27.12 -6.23
N ASN A 315 -16.82 27.65 -7.42
CA ASN A 315 -18.19 27.91 -7.86
C ASN A 315 -18.82 26.75 -8.66
N ASP A 316 -18.00 25.88 -9.24
CA ASP A 316 -18.42 24.72 -10.01
C ASP A 316 -17.45 23.55 -9.76
N PRO A 317 -17.45 23.00 -8.54
CA PRO A 317 -16.37 22.13 -8.10
C PRO A 317 -16.33 20.80 -8.83
N LEU A 318 -17.41 20.33 -9.45
CA LEU A 318 -17.45 18.99 -10.04
C LEU A 318 -17.24 19.01 -11.57
N PHE A 319 -17.72 20.03 -12.29
CA PHE A 319 -17.53 20.11 -13.75
C PHE A 319 -16.34 21.00 -14.16
N ASP A 320 -15.93 21.96 -13.33
CA ASP A 320 -14.78 22.84 -13.55
C ASP A 320 -13.65 22.49 -12.56
N ALA A 321 -13.08 21.31 -12.78
CA ALA A 321 -11.92 20.79 -12.05
C ALA A 321 -10.96 20.11 -13.03
N VAL A 322 -9.66 20.18 -12.73
CA VAL A 322 -8.60 19.59 -13.55
C VAL A 322 -7.55 18.98 -12.64
N SER A 323 -7.14 17.76 -12.97
CA SER A 323 -6.09 17.01 -12.29
C SER A 323 -4.77 17.08 -13.05
N ALA A 324 -3.65 16.94 -12.32
CA ALA A 324 -2.33 16.67 -12.87
C ALA A 324 -1.54 15.81 -11.88
N GLN A 325 -0.82 14.81 -12.37
CA GLN A 325 0.06 14.02 -11.50
C GLN A 325 1.43 14.70 -11.37
N SER A 326 2.02 14.73 -10.18
CA SER A 326 3.40 15.18 -10.00
C SER A 326 4.37 14.28 -10.78
N GLY A 327 5.23 14.90 -11.59
CA GLY A 327 6.18 14.24 -12.47
C GLY A 327 5.58 13.64 -13.75
N ASN A 328 4.33 13.96 -14.12
CA ASN A 328 3.63 13.37 -15.28
C ASN A 328 4.39 13.47 -16.61
N LEU A 329 5.25 14.47 -16.80
CA LEU A 329 6.05 14.63 -18.02
C LEU A 329 7.28 13.73 -18.04
N THR A 330 7.95 13.55 -16.89
CA THR A 330 9.12 12.66 -16.82
C THR A 330 8.70 11.20 -16.72
N GLN A 331 7.50 10.89 -16.22
CA GLN A 331 6.97 9.53 -16.07
C GLN A 331 7.94 8.61 -15.29
N GLY A 332 8.67 9.17 -14.31
CA GLY A 332 9.72 8.46 -13.57
C GLY A 332 10.99 8.10 -14.37
N LYS A 333 11.10 8.53 -15.63
CA LYS A 333 12.28 8.29 -16.49
C LYS A 333 13.50 9.13 -16.07
N VAL A 334 13.30 10.17 -15.26
CA VAL A 334 14.35 11.14 -14.87
C VAL A 334 14.22 11.51 -13.39
N GLY A 335 14.81 10.70 -12.50
CA GLY A 335 14.89 10.99 -11.06
C GLY A 335 13.52 11.20 -10.37
N PRO A 336 13.52 11.59 -9.09
CA PRO A 336 12.35 12.19 -8.47
C PRO A 336 12.05 13.54 -9.13
N ASP A 337 10.81 13.71 -9.56
CA ASP A 337 10.25 14.90 -10.21
C ASP A 337 8.88 15.20 -9.60
N GLY A 338 8.82 16.25 -8.80
CA GLY A 338 7.60 16.70 -8.13
C GLY A 338 6.89 17.80 -8.93
N SER A 339 7.40 18.16 -10.11
CA SER A 339 6.83 19.23 -10.91
C SER A 339 5.45 18.85 -11.43
N PHE A 340 4.56 19.83 -11.48
CA PHE A 340 3.23 19.68 -12.07
C PHE A 340 2.81 20.96 -12.78
N LYS A 341 1.90 20.83 -13.74
CA LYS A 341 1.30 21.96 -14.43
C LYS A 341 -0.13 21.65 -14.84
N ILE A 342 -1.05 22.44 -14.31
CA ILE A 342 -2.47 22.43 -14.65
C ILE A 342 -2.75 23.59 -15.59
N ASN A 343 -3.24 23.30 -16.79
CA ASN A 343 -3.60 24.30 -17.81
C ASN A 343 -5.11 24.39 -17.99
N GLY A 344 -5.56 25.31 -18.84
CA GLY A 344 -6.95 25.34 -19.30
C GLY A 344 -7.96 25.83 -18.26
N LEU A 345 -7.49 26.50 -17.21
CA LEU A 345 -8.34 27.03 -16.14
C LEU A 345 -9.17 28.22 -16.64
N THR A 346 -10.45 28.24 -16.29
CA THR A 346 -11.42 29.25 -16.70
C THR A 346 -11.05 30.63 -16.13
N PRO A 347 -10.72 31.63 -16.98
CA PRO A 347 -10.34 32.95 -16.49
C PRO A 347 -11.41 33.62 -15.63
N GLY A 348 -10.99 34.24 -14.53
CA GLY A 348 -11.87 34.92 -13.58
C GLY A 348 -12.52 34.00 -12.54
N GLN A 349 -12.40 32.68 -12.68
CA GLN A 349 -12.79 31.72 -11.65
C GLN A 349 -11.69 31.57 -10.59
N SER A 350 -12.11 31.14 -9.40
CA SER A 350 -11.22 30.90 -8.26
C SER A 350 -11.09 29.40 -8.03
N TYR A 351 -9.86 28.90 -7.96
CA TYR A 351 -9.55 27.49 -7.80
C TYR A 351 -8.87 27.25 -6.45
N VAL A 352 -9.26 26.20 -5.76
CA VAL A 352 -8.46 25.61 -4.68
C VAL A 352 -7.57 24.54 -5.28
N LEU A 353 -6.34 24.43 -4.77
CA LEU A 353 -5.36 23.44 -5.21
C LEU A 353 -5.08 22.52 -4.04
N TYR A 354 -5.07 21.20 -4.24
CA TYR A 354 -4.81 20.25 -3.17
C TYR A 354 -4.19 18.95 -3.67
N THR A 355 -3.56 18.22 -2.75
CA THR A 355 -3.00 16.88 -2.99
C THR A 355 -4.03 15.78 -2.71
N GLU A 356 -4.02 14.73 -3.51
CA GLU A 356 -4.89 13.56 -3.33
C GLU A 356 -4.11 12.28 -3.68
N GLU A 357 -4.33 11.21 -2.92
CA GLU A 357 -3.83 9.90 -3.31
C GLU A 357 -4.60 9.35 -4.50
N ILE A 358 -3.91 8.64 -5.37
CA ILE A 358 -4.54 7.95 -6.48
C ILE A 358 -5.00 6.58 -6.00
N TYR A 359 -6.31 6.34 -6.01
CA TYR A 359 -6.90 5.18 -5.36
C TYR A 359 -6.63 3.87 -6.10
N GLN A 360 -6.80 3.88 -7.42
CA GLN A 360 -6.75 2.66 -8.21
C GLN A 360 -6.61 2.97 -9.71
N GLY A 361 -6.26 1.94 -10.48
CA GLY A 361 -5.90 2.10 -11.89
C GLY A 361 -4.41 2.38 -12.04
N GLY A 362 -3.95 2.58 -13.27
CA GLY A 362 -2.54 2.90 -13.48
C GLY A 362 -2.31 4.34 -13.88
N TYR A 363 -1.21 4.94 -13.36
CA TYR A 363 -0.75 6.32 -13.59
C TYR A 363 0.72 6.48 -14.16
N PRO A 364 1.10 7.49 -15.01
CA PRO A 364 2.31 7.46 -15.85
C PRO A 364 3.57 7.51 -15.06
N THR A 365 3.50 8.36 -14.06
CA THR A 365 4.38 8.31 -12.96
C THR A 365 3.81 7.26 -12.05
N GLN A 366 4.66 6.30 -11.68
CA GLN A 366 4.30 5.29 -10.70
C GLN A 366 3.63 5.95 -9.50
N GLN A 367 2.41 5.52 -9.20
CA GLN A 367 1.65 6.03 -8.06
C GLN A 367 2.45 5.80 -6.79
N THR A 368 2.46 6.82 -5.96
CA THR A 368 3.06 6.77 -4.63
C THR A 368 1.97 7.04 -3.61
N PRO A 369 2.04 6.41 -2.42
CA PRO A 369 1.14 6.75 -1.34
C PRO A 369 1.42 8.17 -0.85
N LEU A 370 0.44 8.82 -0.24
CA LEU A 370 0.72 10.03 0.52
C LEU A 370 1.65 9.68 1.68
N VAL A 371 2.83 10.31 1.73
CA VAL A 371 3.82 10.12 2.80
C VAL A 371 3.55 10.99 4.03
N SER A 372 2.55 11.87 3.93
CA SER A 372 1.97 12.67 5.00
C SER A 372 0.47 12.81 4.76
N VAL A 373 -0.18 13.85 5.28
CA VAL A 373 -1.59 14.17 5.04
C VAL A 373 -1.81 14.81 3.66
N ALA A 374 -3.02 14.64 3.13
CA ALA A 374 -3.51 15.47 2.04
C ALA A 374 -3.73 16.90 2.56
N GLU A 375 -3.46 17.91 1.73
CA GLU A 375 -3.58 19.30 2.15
C GLU A 375 -3.95 20.24 1.00
N TYR A 376 -4.56 21.37 1.37
CA TYR A 376 -4.77 22.50 0.48
C TYR A 376 -3.52 23.36 0.40
N TRP A 377 -3.27 23.87 -0.80
CA TRP A 377 -2.30 24.94 -0.99
C TRP A 377 -2.79 26.26 -0.39
N ASN A 378 -1.89 27.00 0.25
CA ASN A 378 -2.14 28.38 0.66
C ASN A 378 -0.90 29.29 0.54
N GLU A 379 -1.08 30.60 0.79
CA GLU A 379 0.00 31.59 0.66
C GLU A 379 1.12 31.45 1.71
N ALA A 380 0.84 30.76 2.81
CA ALA A 380 1.76 30.51 3.91
C ALA A 380 2.43 29.12 3.84
N GLU A 381 2.40 28.49 2.66
CA GLU A 381 2.92 27.14 2.40
C GLU A 381 4.26 26.83 3.09
N GLY A 382 4.30 25.73 3.83
CA GLY A 382 5.49 25.19 4.47
C GLY A 382 5.20 23.91 5.24
N SER A 383 6.25 23.19 5.62
CA SER A 383 6.07 21.88 6.24
C SER A 383 5.58 21.89 7.69
N ASN A 384 5.40 23.03 8.36
CA ASN A 384 5.09 23.04 9.78
C ASN A 384 3.57 23.08 10.01
N PRO A 385 2.93 22.01 10.54
CA PRO A 385 1.48 21.96 10.69
C PRO A 385 0.89 23.02 11.64
N ALA A 386 1.70 23.62 12.53
CA ALA A 386 1.25 24.70 13.39
C ALA A 386 1.20 26.08 12.71
N ALA A 387 1.89 26.22 11.57
CA ALA A 387 1.95 27.45 10.78
C ALA A 387 1.24 27.34 9.43
N ASP A 388 1.08 26.11 8.94
CA ASP A 388 0.42 25.73 7.70
C ASP A 388 -0.52 24.56 7.98
N ASP A 389 -1.80 24.85 8.24
CA ASP A 389 -2.79 23.82 8.54
C ASP A 389 -3.27 23.17 7.24
N ALA A 390 -3.48 21.85 7.23
CA ALA A 390 -3.89 21.12 6.03
C ALA A 390 -5.21 21.63 5.41
N CYS A 391 -6.07 22.28 6.22
CA CYS A 391 -7.32 22.88 5.80
C CYS A 391 -7.22 24.37 5.44
N ASP A 392 -6.09 25.03 5.72
CA ASP A 392 -5.86 26.41 5.29
C ASP A 392 -5.75 26.48 3.78
N VAL A 393 -6.54 27.36 3.17
CA VAL A 393 -6.65 27.45 1.71
C VAL A 393 -6.63 28.89 1.23
N THR A 394 -5.79 29.17 0.22
CA THR A 394 -5.84 30.43 -0.52
C THR A 394 -6.32 30.19 -1.94
N PRO A 395 -7.54 30.60 -2.31
CA PRO A 395 -8.03 30.44 -3.68
C PRO A 395 -7.19 31.21 -4.71
N ILE A 396 -6.82 30.53 -5.79
CA ILE A 396 -6.05 31.08 -6.90
C ILE A 396 -7.02 31.54 -8.00
N ILE A 397 -7.01 32.83 -8.32
CA ILE A 397 -7.78 33.37 -9.44
C ILE A 397 -7.04 33.07 -10.75
N ALA A 398 -7.68 32.31 -11.65
CA ALA A 398 -7.16 32.03 -12.98
C ALA A 398 -7.23 33.29 -13.86
N GLU A 399 -6.14 33.59 -14.57
CA GLU A 399 -6.04 34.74 -15.48
C GLU A 399 -5.62 34.27 -16.87
N ALA A 400 -6.29 34.78 -17.91
CA ALA A 400 -6.01 34.43 -19.30
C ALA A 400 -4.54 34.67 -19.68
N GLY A 401 -3.88 33.63 -20.20
CA GLY A 401 -2.48 33.67 -20.65
C GLY A 401 -1.47 33.85 -19.52
N LYS A 402 -1.86 33.60 -18.27
CA LYS A 402 -1.00 33.70 -17.09
C LYS A 402 -0.88 32.35 -16.41
N THR A 403 0.34 32.02 -16.00
CA THR A 403 0.63 30.91 -15.10
C THR A 403 0.87 31.44 -13.69
N LYS A 404 0.13 30.90 -12.73
CA LYS A 404 0.30 31.13 -11.29
C LYS A 404 1.26 30.08 -10.73
N GLN A 405 2.09 30.47 -9.78
CA GLN A 405 3.00 29.56 -9.09
C GLN A 405 2.36 29.13 -7.77
N ALA A 406 2.36 27.83 -7.51
CA ALA A 406 1.87 27.24 -6.27
C ALA A 406 2.72 26.00 -5.97
N ASP A 407 3.84 26.20 -5.26
CA ASP A 407 4.63 25.08 -4.72
C ASP A 407 3.87 24.44 -3.57
N LEU A 408 3.99 23.12 -3.40
CA LEU A 408 3.39 22.35 -2.31
C LEU A 408 4.50 21.66 -1.51
N THR A 409 4.40 21.63 -0.19
CA THR A 409 5.36 20.98 0.72
C THR A 409 4.60 20.19 1.75
N PHE A 410 4.74 18.85 1.72
CA PHE A 410 4.05 17.99 2.68
C PHE A 410 4.23 18.45 4.12
N ASN A 411 3.10 18.64 4.78
CA ASN A 411 3.05 18.93 6.20
C ASN A 411 3.75 17.86 7.05
N GLY A 412 4.44 18.28 8.10
CA GLY A 412 5.20 17.40 9.00
C GLY A 412 6.32 18.15 9.71
N TYR A 413 6.36 18.05 11.04
CA TYR A 413 7.41 18.69 11.83
C TYR A 413 8.80 18.15 11.42
N ASP A 414 9.77 19.07 11.31
CA ASP A 414 11.18 18.77 11.01
C ASP A 414 11.93 18.23 12.25
N ASP A 415 11.22 18.03 13.35
CA ASP A 415 11.78 17.74 14.64
C ASP A 415 10.89 16.86 15.52
N GLY A 416 11.48 16.26 16.56
CA GLY A 416 10.79 15.28 17.40
C GLY A 416 10.96 13.87 16.84
N ILE A 417 9.85 13.16 16.65
CA ILE A 417 9.84 11.79 16.13
C ILE A 417 10.05 11.82 14.61
N GLU A 418 10.95 10.96 14.13
CA GLU A 418 11.13 10.73 12.71
C GLU A 418 10.45 9.41 12.33
N PHE A 419 9.42 9.49 11.48
CA PHE A 419 8.69 8.34 10.96
C PHE A 419 9.03 8.15 9.48
N ARG A 420 9.61 7.01 9.11
CA ARG A 420 10.17 6.80 7.76
C ARG A 420 9.76 5.45 7.18
N PRO A 421 9.21 5.40 5.95
CA PRO A 421 9.08 4.13 5.24
C PRO A 421 10.48 3.60 4.90
N ILE A 422 10.72 2.31 5.17
CA ILE A 422 12.00 1.65 4.89
C ILE A 422 11.94 1.01 3.50
N VAL A 423 10.93 0.15 3.29
CA VAL A 423 10.77 -0.67 2.08
C VAL A 423 9.37 -1.26 2.02
N ASN A 424 8.91 -1.57 0.81
CA ASN A 424 7.76 -2.45 0.58
C ASN A 424 8.13 -3.92 0.84
N ALA A 425 8.38 -4.26 2.10
CA ALA A 425 8.68 -5.63 2.55
C ALA A 425 8.19 -5.86 3.98
N HIS A 426 8.22 -7.11 4.43
CA HIS A 426 7.88 -7.49 5.79
C HIS A 426 9.15 -7.61 6.64
N LEU A 427 9.33 -6.74 7.63
CA LEU A 427 10.37 -6.91 8.65
C LEU A 427 9.97 -7.98 9.66
N THR A 428 10.95 -8.70 10.20
CA THR A 428 10.72 -9.71 11.25
C THR A 428 11.35 -9.32 12.58
N ASP A 429 12.38 -8.46 12.58
CA ASP A 429 13.09 -8.04 13.80
C ASP A 429 13.92 -6.75 13.61
N LEU A 430 14.15 -6.03 14.71
CA LEU A 430 15.07 -4.90 14.86
C LEU A 430 16.13 -5.25 15.90
N ALA A 431 17.40 -5.12 15.51
CA ALA A 431 18.50 -5.29 16.43
C ALA A 431 18.39 -4.25 17.57
N LYS A 432 18.70 -4.66 18.80
CA LYS A 432 18.61 -3.77 19.98
C LYS A 432 19.49 -2.52 19.93
N ASN A 433 20.33 -2.35 18.90
CA ASN A 433 21.03 -1.11 18.57
C ASN A 433 20.16 -0.04 17.87
N GLY A 434 18.94 -0.37 17.46
CA GLY A 434 17.97 0.51 16.81
C GLY A 434 18.21 0.83 15.32
N ARG A 435 19.28 0.29 14.71
CA ARG A 435 19.80 0.74 13.40
C ARG A 435 19.95 -0.36 12.36
N SER A 436 19.56 -1.57 12.71
CA SER A 436 19.66 -2.72 11.80
C SER A 436 18.43 -3.58 11.96
N SER A 437 17.85 -4.00 10.84
CA SER A 437 16.65 -4.84 10.81
C SER A 437 16.84 -5.99 9.85
N MET A 438 16.03 -7.05 10.00
CA MET A 438 15.94 -8.11 9.00
C MET A 438 14.49 -8.35 8.62
N GLY A 439 14.30 -8.94 7.44
CA GLY A 439 12.97 -9.20 6.92
C GLY A 439 12.97 -10.11 5.71
N VAL A 440 11.80 -10.21 5.09
CA VAL A 440 11.52 -11.02 3.91
C VAL A 440 10.80 -10.17 2.87
N ILE A 441 11.24 -10.28 1.61
CA ILE A 441 10.58 -9.71 0.45
C ILE A 441 10.35 -10.82 -0.58
N ASN A 442 9.08 -11.15 -0.88
CA ASN A 442 8.72 -12.21 -1.83
C ASN A 442 9.45 -13.56 -1.58
N GLY A 443 9.58 -13.96 -0.31
CA GLY A 443 10.29 -15.18 0.11
C GLY A 443 11.82 -15.06 0.16
N ILE A 444 12.39 -13.91 -0.21
CA ILE A 444 13.83 -13.64 -0.17
C ILE A 444 14.16 -12.90 1.12
N GLY A 445 15.04 -13.49 1.94
CA GLY A 445 15.54 -12.85 3.16
C GLY A 445 16.47 -11.66 2.87
N PHE A 446 16.39 -10.61 3.68
CA PHE A 446 17.27 -9.45 3.60
C PHE A 446 17.62 -8.88 4.97
N THR A 447 18.68 -8.08 5.03
CA THR A 447 18.98 -7.18 6.15
C THR A 447 19.01 -5.74 5.68
N TRP A 448 18.60 -4.82 6.55
CA TRP A 448 18.70 -3.37 6.38
C TRP A 448 19.60 -2.80 7.48
N ASP A 449 20.46 -1.86 7.13
CA ASP A 449 21.26 -1.05 8.06
C ASP A 449 21.08 0.42 7.66
N GLU A 450 20.72 1.26 8.63
CA GLU A 450 20.42 2.69 8.43
C GLU A 450 21.51 3.43 7.63
N ASN A 451 22.77 2.99 7.69
CA ASN A 451 23.91 3.63 7.03
C ASN A 451 24.47 2.85 5.82
N LYS A 452 23.98 1.63 5.56
CA LYS A 452 24.53 0.73 4.52
C LYS A 452 23.47 0.15 3.59
N ASP A 453 22.24 0.63 3.67
CA ASP A 453 21.07 0.18 2.91
C ASP A 453 20.82 -1.34 3.06
N PHE A 454 20.25 -1.95 2.02
CA PHE A 454 19.81 -3.34 2.01
C PHE A 454 20.93 -4.30 1.57
N THR A 455 20.96 -5.49 2.19
CA THR A 455 21.73 -6.64 1.75
C THR A 455 20.82 -7.84 1.63
N ILE A 456 20.73 -8.42 0.42
CA ILE A 456 20.00 -9.66 0.17
C ILE A 456 20.77 -10.85 0.74
N LEU A 457 20.08 -11.74 1.44
CA LEU A 457 20.65 -12.98 1.95
C LEU A 457 20.76 -14.03 0.83
N PRO A 458 21.73 -14.95 0.92
CA PRO A 458 21.87 -16.02 -0.07
C PRO A 458 20.60 -16.88 -0.21
N ASP A 459 20.39 -17.41 -1.41
CA ASP A 459 19.23 -18.23 -1.80
C ASP A 459 19.07 -19.57 -1.07
N TYR A 460 20.10 -20.06 -0.39
CA TYR A 460 20.02 -21.24 0.48
C TYR A 460 19.57 -20.90 1.92
N ILE A 461 19.46 -19.61 2.25
CA ILE A 461 18.95 -19.13 3.53
C ILE A 461 17.44 -18.98 3.45
N ARG A 462 16.75 -19.42 4.51
CA ARG A 462 15.32 -19.27 4.71
C ARG A 462 15.10 -18.42 5.96
N VAL A 463 14.28 -17.38 5.82
CA VAL A 463 13.93 -16.47 6.90
C VAL A 463 12.48 -16.75 7.26
N ASN A 464 12.27 -17.66 8.22
CA ASN A 464 10.95 -17.97 8.76
C ASN A 464 10.64 -16.98 9.91
N SER A 465 10.96 -17.34 11.15
CA SER A 465 10.92 -16.44 12.31
C SER A 465 12.22 -15.67 12.48
N GLY A 466 12.77 -15.07 11.41
CA GLY A 466 14.11 -14.47 11.44
C GLY A 466 14.33 -13.51 12.62
N ARG A 467 15.43 -13.69 13.36
CA ARG A 467 15.83 -12.86 14.51
C ARG A 467 17.29 -12.47 14.44
N MET A 468 17.67 -11.42 15.16
CA MET A 468 19.04 -10.96 15.21
C MET A 468 19.50 -10.73 16.64
N ASN A 469 20.81 -10.87 16.84
CA ASN A 469 21.40 -10.41 18.08
C ASN A 469 21.41 -8.87 18.16
N ARG A 470 21.75 -8.32 19.35
CA ARG A 470 21.74 -6.88 19.66
C ARG A 470 22.40 -5.96 18.63
N ASN A 471 23.41 -6.45 17.91
CA ASN A 471 24.18 -5.65 16.95
C ASN A 471 23.84 -5.96 15.48
N GLY A 472 22.86 -6.82 15.20
CA GLY A 472 22.47 -7.18 13.83
C GLY A 472 23.54 -7.93 13.03
N ASN A 473 24.54 -8.53 13.70
CA ASN A 473 25.68 -9.16 13.03
C ASN A 473 25.66 -10.69 13.07
N LYS A 474 24.78 -11.28 13.89
CA LYS A 474 24.42 -12.69 13.90
C LYS A 474 22.92 -12.79 13.65
N LEU A 475 22.55 -13.49 12.59
CA LEU A 475 21.16 -13.68 12.19
C LEU A 475 20.75 -15.12 12.49
N LEU A 476 19.67 -15.33 13.22
CA LEU A 476 19.01 -16.61 13.35
C LEU A 476 18.12 -16.84 12.12
N VAL A 477 18.43 -17.89 11.38
CA VAL A 477 17.76 -18.27 10.14
C VAL A 477 17.62 -19.79 10.07
N ASN A 478 16.92 -20.29 9.06
CA ASN A 478 16.93 -21.70 8.70
C ASN A 478 17.70 -21.93 7.41
N SER A 479 18.31 -23.10 7.26
CA SER A 479 19.06 -23.47 6.05
C SER A 479 19.09 -24.99 5.88
N ASP A 480 18.98 -25.45 4.62
CA ASP A 480 19.29 -26.82 4.22
C ASP A 480 20.77 -26.88 3.78
N LEU A 481 21.67 -27.21 4.71
CA LEU A 481 23.11 -27.16 4.48
C LEU A 481 23.68 -28.44 3.85
N ASP A 482 22.95 -29.56 3.92
CA ASP A 482 23.38 -30.85 3.37
C ASP A 482 22.64 -31.22 2.07
N GLY A 483 21.60 -30.47 1.70
CA GLY A 483 20.85 -30.60 0.45
C GLY A 483 19.88 -31.78 0.45
N ASN A 484 19.47 -32.26 1.63
CA ASN A 484 18.55 -33.40 1.75
C ASN A 484 17.07 -33.00 1.65
N GLY A 485 16.76 -31.71 1.52
CA GLY A 485 15.39 -31.17 1.46
C GLY A 485 14.77 -30.87 2.84
N ILE A 486 15.52 -31.01 3.93
CA ILE A 486 15.10 -30.72 5.29
C ILE A 486 15.99 -29.61 5.86
N SER A 487 15.39 -28.48 6.21
CA SER A 487 16.13 -27.34 6.77
C SER A 487 16.27 -27.45 8.29
N ALA A 488 17.32 -26.84 8.85
CA ALA A 488 17.54 -26.72 10.28
C ALA A 488 17.94 -25.29 10.68
N PRO A 489 17.79 -24.90 11.96
CA PRO A 489 18.19 -23.60 12.45
C PRO A 489 19.71 -23.40 12.31
N ALA A 490 20.10 -22.18 11.95
CA ALA A 490 21.48 -21.77 11.76
C ALA A 490 21.69 -20.33 12.23
N ILE A 491 22.89 -20.03 12.74
CA ILE A 491 23.35 -18.65 12.90
C ILE A 491 24.15 -18.27 11.66
N TRP A 492 23.66 -17.30 10.91
CA TRP A 492 24.34 -16.74 9.75
C TRP A 492 25.13 -15.48 10.12
N THR A 493 26.33 -15.37 9.58
CA THR A 493 27.13 -14.14 9.61
C THR A 493 27.72 -13.86 8.24
N LYS A 494 27.91 -12.58 7.89
CA LYS A 494 28.52 -12.18 6.62
C LYS A 494 29.95 -12.75 6.43
N ALA A 495 30.70 -12.92 7.52
CA ALA A 495 32.08 -13.37 7.47
C ALA A 495 32.24 -14.90 7.35
N HIS A 496 31.29 -15.68 7.88
CA HIS A 496 31.43 -17.13 8.02
C HIS A 496 30.30 -17.94 7.37
N GLY A 497 29.28 -17.29 6.80
CA GLY A 497 28.09 -17.97 6.28
C GLY A 497 27.22 -18.54 7.40
N ALA A 498 26.42 -19.54 7.08
CA ALA A 498 25.53 -20.23 8.02
C ALA A 498 26.27 -21.30 8.84
N MET A 499 26.14 -21.23 10.17
CA MET A 499 26.58 -22.24 11.12
C MET A 499 25.36 -23.00 11.64
N SER A 500 25.26 -24.30 11.34
CA SER A 500 24.19 -25.16 11.85
C SER A 500 24.15 -25.19 13.38
N LEU A 501 22.95 -25.19 13.95
CA LEU A 501 22.71 -25.39 15.38
C LEU A 501 22.43 -26.86 15.72
N GLY A 502 22.36 -27.74 14.71
CA GLY A 502 21.94 -29.13 14.85
C GLY A 502 20.43 -29.29 14.95
N ASP A 503 20.01 -30.48 15.33
CA ASP A 503 18.61 -30.90 15.51
C ASP A 503 18.56 -32.13 16.44
N LEU A 504 17.36 -32.56 16.86
CA LEU A 504 17.18 -33.71 17.76
C LEU A 504 17.02 -35.07 17.04
N THR A 505 16.88 -35.08 15.70
CA THR A 505 16.54 -36.26 14.90
C THR A 505 17.68 -36.73 13.98
N GLY A 506 18.81 -36.02 13.97
CA GLY A 506 19.91 -36.23 13.02
C GLY A 506 19.54 -35.87 11.58
N ASN A 507 18.67 -34.88 11.40
CA ASN A 507 18.16 -34.38 10.12
C ASN A 507 17.44 -35.46 9.29
N THR A 508 16.65 -36.32 9.96
CA THR A 508 15.97 -37.47 9.33
C THR A 508 14.46 -37.29 9.14
N CYS A 509 13.85 -36.43 9.95
CA CYS A 509 12.42 -36.15 9.98
C CYS A 509 12.16 -34.77 10.61
N GLY A 510 10.94 -34.26 10.47
CA GLY A 510 10.56 -32.95 11.00
C GLY A 510 9.18 -32.50 10.51
N GLY A 511 8.78 -31.28 10.89
CA GLY A 511 7.51 -30.69 10.47
C GLY A 511 7.54 -30.13 9.05
N SER A 512 6.40 -30.15 8.37
CA SER A 512 6.21 -29.51 7.06
C SER A 512 5.40 -28.22 7.19
N GLY A 513 5.75 -27.21 6.38
CA GLY A 513 5.05 -25.93 6.30
C GLY A 513 5.23 -25.26 4.93
N MET A 514 4.86 -23.98 4.82
CA MET A 514 5.02 -23.19 3.58
C MET A 514 6.48 -23.11 3.10
N GLU A 515 7.43 -23.13 4.02
CA GLU A 515 8.88 -23.06 3.75
C GLU A 515 9.52 -24.44 3.50
N GLY A 516 8.71 -25.50 3.38
CA GLY A 516 9.16 -26.88 3.24
C GLY A 516 9.32 -27.61 4.56
N MET A 517 10.12 -28.68 4.56
CA MET A 517 10.33 -29.54 5.73
C MET A 517 11.45 -29.00 6.62
N GLN A 518 11.26 -29.04 7.94
CA GLN A 518 12.23 -28.51 8.91
C GLN A 518 12.44 -29.48 10.07
N ALA A 519 13.69 -29.84 10.37
CA ALA A 519 14.05 -30.70 11.51
C ALA A 519 13.95 -29.95 12.86
N ALA A 520 14.03 -28.61 12.81
CA ALA A 520 13.70 -27.69 13.88
C ALA A 520 13.50 -26.27 13.30
N SER A 521 12.86 -25.39 14.04
CA SER A 521 12.68 -23.97 13.69
C SER A 521 13.21 -23.09 14.81
N GLY A 522 14.14 -22.19 14.49
CA GLY A 522 14.62 -21.18 15.43
C GLY A 522 13.60 -20.06 15.54
N TRP A 523 13.31 -19.61 16.76
CA TRP A 523 12.33 -18.55 17.02
C TRP A 523 12.92 -17.31 17.67
N ASP A 524 13.95 -17.47 18.51
CA ASP A 524 14.61 -16.33 19.13
C ASP A 524 16.07 -16.55 19.50
N ILE A 525 16.82 -15.45 19.62
CA ILE A 525 18.25 -15.42 19.92
C ILE A 525 18.58 -14.32 20.94
N ASP A 526 19.41 -14.63 21.92
CA ASP A 526 19.84 -13.63 22.92
C ASP A 526 20.71 -12.52 22.29
N ASP A 527 20.91 -11.43 23.04
CA ASP A 527 21.62 -10.25 22.54
C ASP A 527 23.08 -10.53 22.18
N ALA A 528 23.70 -11.51 22.85
CA ALA A 528 25.07 -11.93 22.57
C ALA A 528 25.16 -12.82 21.32
N GLY A 529 24.04 -13.37 20.87
CA GLY A 529 23.95 -14.39 19.82
C GLY A 529 24.61 -15.70 20.21
N ASN A 530 24.46 -16.11 21.47
CA ASN A 530 25.03 -17.32 22.05
C ASN A 530 23.97 -18.26 22.62
N THR A 531 22.72 -17.82 22.74
CA THR A 531 21.62 -18.66 23.19
C THR A 531 20.50 -18.56 22.18
N VAL A 532 20.04 -19.69 21.64
CA VAL A 532 18.96 -19.75 20.64
C VAL A 532 17.87 -20.68 21.15
N VAL A 533 16.61 -20.29 20.95
CA VAL A 533 15.45 -21.10 21.34
C VAL A 533 14.51 -21.32 20.15
N GLY A 534 13.66 -22.33 20.25
CA GLY A 534 12.70 -22.62 19.20
C GLY A 534 11.87 -23.87 19.42
N LEU A 535 11.33 -24.37 18.31
CA LEU A 535 10.59 -25.64 18.24
C LEU A 535 11.47 -26.70 17.58
N ALA A 536 11.66 -27.83 18.23
CA ALA A 536 12.31 -29.00 17.68
C ALA A 536 11.34 -30.17 17.55
N TYR A 537 11.65 -31.06 16.62
CA TYR A 537 10.93 -32.31 16.43
C TYR A 537 11.76 -33.46 16.99
N LYS A 538 11.11 -34.49 17.52
CA LYS A 538 11.76 -35.76 17.91
C LYS A 538 10.84 -36.94 17.61
N ASP A 539 11.42 -38.09 17.32
CA ASP A 539 10.70 -39.37 17.22
C ASP A 539 10.62 -39.99 18.62
N ALA A 540 9.54 -39.70 19.35
CA ALA A 540 9.45 -40.08 20.77
C ALA A 540 9.23 -41.59 20.94
N ASN A 541 8.56 -42.22 19.98
CA ASN A 541 8.13 -43.62 20.04
C ASN A 541 8.91 -44.55 19.08
N ASN A 542 9.90 -44.03 18.35
CA ASN A 542 10.76 -44.71 17.36
C ASN A 542 9.98 -45.30 16.17
N ASN A 543 8.92 -44.65 15.72
CA ASN A 543 8.11 -45.12 14.61
C ASN A 543 8.47 -44.48 13.26
N GLY A 544 9.41 -43.52 13.26
CA GLY A 544 9.89 -42.79 12.08
C GLY A 544 9.08 -41.55 11.71
N TYR A 545 8.01 -41.25 12.46
CA TYR A 545 7.29 -39.97 12.42
C TYR A 545 7.79 -39.10 13.58
N CYS A 546 7.74 -37.77 13.38
CA CYS A 546 8.28 -36.78 14.31
C CYS A 546 7.33 -35.60 14.47
N THR A 547 6.05 -35.84 14.23
CA THR A 547 4.98 -34.83 14.22
C THR A 547 3.69 -35.36 14.83
N GLU A 548 3.75 -36.48 15.56
CA GLU A 548 2.58 -37.04 16.21
C GLU A 548 2.16 -36.16 17.38
N TYR A 549 0.95 -35.63 17.27
CA TYR A 549 0.30 -34.93 18.35
C TYR A 549 0.10 -35.88 19.54
N ASP A 550 0.21 -35.35 20.75
CA ASP A 550 0.00 -36.03 22.02
C ASP A 550 1.06 -37.06 22.43
N GLU A 551 2.08 -37.30 21.60
CA GLU A 551 3.23 -38.18 21.91
C GLU A 551 4.46 -37.40 22.40
N GLY A 552 4.34 -36.07 22.48
CA GLY A 552 5.43 -35.18 22.88
C GLY A 552 6.55 -35.09 21.85
N GLU A 553 6.22 -35.13 20.56
CA GLU A 553 7.18 -35.05 19.45
C GLU A 553 7.53 -33.62 19.04
N LEU A 554 6.72 -32.64 19.45
CA LEU A 554 6.91 -31.22 19.18
C LEU A 554 7.30 -30.51 20.48
N VAL A 555 8.59 -30.24 20.65
CA VAL A 555 9.18 -29.84 21.94
C VAL A 555 9.98 -28.55 21.87
N PRO A 556 10.05 -27.78 22.97
CA PRO A 556 10.87 -26.58 23.04
C PRO A 556 12.35 -26.99 23.09
N PHE A 557 13.20 -26.30 22.33
CA PHE A 557 14.64 -26.47 22.42
C PHE A 557 15.34 -25.20 22.89
N ILE A 558 16.52 -25.40 23.46
CA ILE A 558 17.54 -24.39 23.67
C ILE A 558 18.88 -24.87 23.08
N TRP A 559 19.63 -23.94 22.52
CA TRP A 559 20.96 -24.16 21.98
C TRP A 559 21.96 -23.19 22.62
N THR A 560 23.13 -23.72 22.99
CA THR A 560 24.29 -22.91 23.37
C THR A 560 25.57 -23.46 22.72
N PRO A 561 26.62 -22.64 22.52
CA PRO A 561 27.90 -23.10 21.95
C PRO A 561 28.52 -24.28 22.70
N LYS A 562 28.25 -24.41 24.00
CA LYS A 562 28.83 -25.44 24.86
C LYS A 562 28.04 -26.74 24.84
N ALA A 563 26.71 -26.66 24.79
CA ALA A 563 25.83 -27.83 24.91
C ALA A 563 25.32 -28.35 23.56
N GLY A 564 25.30 -27.50 22.52
CA GLY A 564 24.52 -27.78 21.31
C GLY A 564 23.02 -27.68 21.58
N MET A 565 22.21 -28.09 20.61
CA MET A 565 20.75 -28.11 20.73
C MET A 565 20.33 -29.23 21.68
N HIS A 566 19.42 -28.91 22.59
CA HIS A 566 18.78 -29.89 23.46
C HIS A 566 17.39 -29.40 23.90
N GLU A 567 16.57 -30.33 24.33
CA GLU A 567 15.19 -30.08 24.77
C GLU A 567 15.18 -29.36 26.15
N LEU A 568 14.33 -28.33 26.27
CA LEU A 568 14.03 -27.69 27.56
C LEU A 568 13.15 -28.59 28.43
N ASP A 569 13.06 -28.35 29.74
CA ASP A 569 12.32 -29.24 30.62
C ASP A 569 10.83 -29.36 30.23
N THR A 570 10.39 -30.57 29.87
CA THR A 570 9.00 -30.93 29.53
C THR A 570 8.45 -32.07 30.39
N ARG A 571 9.19 -32.52 31.41
CA ARG A 571 8.85 -33.73 32.19
C ARG A 571 7.52 -33.64 32.93
N GLY A 572 7.07 -32.42 33.24
CA GLY A 572 5.78 -32.15 33.89
C GLY A 572 4.61 -31.98 32.92
N VAL A 573 4.85 -32.01 31.59
CA VAL A 573 3.82 -31.78 30.58
C VAL A 573 2.89 -32.99 30.48
N ASN A 574 1.59 -32.73 30.49
CA ASN A 574 0.59 -33.74 30.16
C ASN A 574 0.32 -33.73 28.65
N TRP A 575 0.99 -34.63 27.93
CA TRP A 575 0.84 -34.73 26.47
C TRP A 575 -0.54 -35.23 26.03
N ASP A 576 -1.36 -35.81 26.91
CA ASP A 576 -2.78 -36.08 26.61
C ASP A 576 -3.62 -34.79 26.51
N ARG A 577 -3.09 -33.66 26.99
CA ARG A 577 -3.75 -32.33 26.96
C ARG A 577 -3.16 -31.42 25.90
N TYR A 578 -1.85 -31.48 25.68
CA TYR A 578 -1.13 -30.56 24.81
C TYR A 578 -0.55 -31.28 23.61
N SER A 579 -0.80 -30.74 22.43
CA SER A 579 -0.27 -31.27 21.18
C SER A 579 1.17 -30.81 20.91
N TRP A 580 1.58 -29.63 21.41
CA TRP A 580 2.96 -29.14 21.31
C TRP A 580 3.30 -28.11 22.39
N ILE A 581 4.59 -28.04 22.74
CA ILE A 581 5.17 -26.97 23.55
C ILE A 581 6.29 -26.32 22.74
N ARG A 582 6.37 -24.99 22.71
CA ARG A 582 7.39 -24.24 21.97
C ARG A 582 8.02 -23.18 22.86
N ALA A 583 9.33 -22.99 22.70
CA ALA A 583 10.01 -21.78 23.14
C ALA A 583 10.07 -20.79 21.97
N HIS A 584 9.63 -19.56 22.17
CA HIS A 584 9.51 -18.57 21.08
C HIS A 584 10.09 -17.20 21.39
N ALA A 585 10.54 -16.96 22.63
CA ALA A 585 11.26 -15.73 22.98
C ALA A 585 12.29 -16.01 24.09
N ILE A 586 13.31 -15.16 24.18
CA ILE A 586 14.36 -15.24 25.21
C ILE A 586 14.77 -13.84 25.69
N SER A 587 15.06 -13.68 26.98
CA SER A 587 15.58 -12.42 27.52
C SER A 587 16.96 -12.07 26.94
N GLY A 588 17.30 -10.77 26.92
CA GLY A 588 18.54 -10.29 26.30
C GLY A 588 19.82 -10.91 26.88
N ASN A 589 19.83 -11.27 28.16
CA ASN A 589 20.93 -11.98 28.83
C ASN A 589 20.93 -13.51 28.61
N GLY A 590 19.89 -14.08 28.01
CA GLY A 590 19.75 -15.51 27.73
C GLY A 590 19.24 -16.35 28.90
N ASP A 591 18.86 -15.76 30.03
CA ASP A 591 18.55 -16.50 31.26
C ASP A 591 17.06 -16.90 31.38
N VAL A 592 16.14 -16.19 30.72
CA VAL A 592 14.70 -16.44 30.79
C VAL A 592 14.17 -16.75 29.40
N VAL A 593 13.66 -17.97 29.23
CA VAL A 593 13.03 -18.43 27.99
C VAL A 593 11.52 -18.37 28.17
N LEU A 594 10.82 -17.85 27.17
CA LEU A 594 9.37 -17.76 27.12
C LEU A 594 8.84 -18.65 25.99
N GLY A 595 7.64 -19.16 26.19
CA GLY A 595 7.03 -20.12 25.29
C GLY A 595 5.53 -20.17 25.40
N SER A 596 4.95 -21.11 24.65
CA SER A 596 3.52 -21.40 24.69
C SER A 596 3.26 -22.90 24.61
N ALA A 597 2.24 -23.36 25.33
CA ALA A 597 1.59 -24.65 25.08
C ALA A 597 0.39 -24.45 24.14
N ASP A 598 0.35 -25.23 23.05
CA ASP A 598 -0.66 -25.16 21.98
C ASP A 598 -0.94 -23.76 21.39
N GLY A 599 -0.03 -22.81 21.63
CA GLY A 599 -0.12 -21.44 21.14
C GLY A 599 -1.07 -20.54 21.95
N TRP A 600 -1.59 -21.02 23.08
CA TRP A 600 -2.58 -20.27 23.87
C TRP A 600 -2.27 -20.18 25.37
N GLU A 601 -1.45 -21.07 25.93
CA GLU A 601 -1.07 -21.00 27.35
C GLU A 601 0.38 -20.58 27.50
N ALA A 602 0.64 -19.45 28.17
CA ALA A 602 2.00 -18.95 28.36
C ALA A 602 2.81 -19.85 29.30
N VAL A 603 4.05 -20.15 28.93
CA VAL A 603 5.01 -20.92 29.73
C VAL A 603 6.38 -20.25 29.76
N ALA A 604 7.18 -20.55 30.77
CA ALA A 604 8.54 -20.02 30.87
C ALA A 604 9.53 -21.02 31.50
N TRP A 605 10.82 -20.80 31.23
CA TRP A 605 11.94 -21.48 31.87
C TRP A 605 12.96 -20.44 32.34
N VAL A 606 13.39 -20.55 33.59
CA VAL A 606 14.37 -19.65 34.19
C VAL A 606 15.64 -20.44 34.46
N ASN A 607 16.76 -20.02 33.86
CA ASN A 607 18.07 -20.70 33.92
C ASN A 607 17.98 -22.20 33.58
N GLU A 608 17.27 -22.54 32.49
CA GLU A 608 17.03 -23.94 32.05
C GLU A 608 16.40 -24.83 33.15
N GLY A 609 15.65 -24.21 34.08
CA GLY A 609 14.96 -24.88 35.19
C GLY A 609 13.71 -25.65 34.78
N GLU A 610 12.90 -26.03 35.77
CA GLU A 610 11.59 -26.65 35.52
C GLU A 610 10.65 -25.69 34.79
N MET A 611 9.79 -26.23 33.92
CA MET A 611 8.79 -25.45 33.20
C MET A 611 7.81 -24.79 34.19
N ILE A 612 7.59 -23.50 34.00
CA ILE A 612 6.62 -22.69 34.75
C ILE A 612 5.40 -22.50 33.85
N ASN A 613 4.23 -22.98 34.27
CA ASN A 613 2.98 -22.74 33.57
C ASN A 613 2.34 -21.43 34.06
N LEU A 614 2.55 -20.34 33.32
CA LEU A 614 2.08 -19.00 33.69
C LEU A 614 0.57 -18.86 33.48
N TYR A 615 -0.03 -19.66 32.58
CA TYR A 615 -1.47 -19.75 32.43
C TYR A 615 -2.14 -20.31 33.69
N GLU A 616 -1.60 -21.38 34.27
CA GLU A 616 -2.16 -21.95 35.51
C GLU A 616 -1.95 -21.05 36.73
N GLU A 617 -0.90 -20.22 36.75
CA GLU A 617 -0.62 -19.29 37.85
C GLU A 617 -1.52 -18.04 37.81
N VAL A 618 -1.71 -17.43 36.64
CA VAL A 618 -2.38 -16.12 36.52
C VAL A 618 -3.30 -15.96 35.30
N GLY A 619 -3.56 -17.02 34.52
CA GLY A 619 -4.36 -16.94 33.30
C GLY A 619 -3.66 -16.23 32.15
N ALA A 620 -2.32 -16.26 32.13
CA ALA A 620 -1.53 -15.66 31.05
C ALA A 620 -1.61 -16.48 29.76
N THR A 621 -2.08 -15.86 28.68
CA THR A 621 -2.26 -16.50 27.37
C THR A 621 -1.03 -16.38 26.49
N GLU A 622 -0.29 -15.27 26.59
CA GLU A 622 0.89 -15.02 25.77
C GLU A 622 2.04 -14.39 26.57
N SER A 623 3.26 -14.68 26.14
CA SER A 623 4.50 -14.11 26.71
C SER A 623 5.58 -14.02 25.63
N HIS A 624 5.82 -12.84 25.07
CA HIS A 624 6.88 -12.62 24.07
C HIS A 624 7.94 -11.61 24.52
N ALA A 625 7.56 -10.65 25.36
CA ALA A 625 8.41 -9.51 25.68
C ALA A 625 9.08 -9.64 27.05
N ALA A 626 10.41 -9.52 27.09
CA ALA A 626 11.21 -9.56 28.32
C ALA A 626 12.28 -8.45 28.34
N SER A 627 12.59 -7.94 29.53
CA SER A 627 13.72 -7.03 29.75
C SER A 627 15.07 -7.71 29.47
N TYR A 628 16.12 -6.90 29.32
CA TYR A 628 17.47 -7.42 29.08
C TYR A 628 17.91 -8.45 30.13
N ASP A 629 17.64 -8.17 31.41
CA ASP A 629 18.02 -9.03 32.51
C ASP A 629 17.02 -10.16 32.81
N GLY A 630 15.92 -10.23 32.06
CA GLY A 630 14.85 -11.21 32.23
C GLY A 630 14.00 -11.02 33.49
N LYS A 631 14.23 -9.97 34.29
CA LYS A 631 13.48 -9.75 35.54
C LYS A 631 12.08 -9.19 35.33
N THR A 632 11.79 -8.66 34.15
CA THR A 632 10.48 -8.13 33.80
C THR A 632 10.02 -8.83 32.54
N VAL A 633 8.88 -9.51 32.61
CA VAL A 633 8.24 -10.18 31.46
C VAL A 633 6.82 -9.67 31.34
N ALA A 634 6.41 -9.24 30.16
CA ALA A 634 5.03 -8.85 29.90
C ALA A 634 4.18 -10.08 29.54
N LEU A 635 3.07 -10.25 30.24
CA LEU A 635 2.12 -11.35 30.08
C LEU A 635 0.76 -10.80 29.67
N ALA A 636 0.27 -11.20 28.49
CA ALA A 636 -1.13 -10.98 28.12
C ALA A 636 -2.01 -11.97 28.89
N THR A 637 -3.21 -11.57 29.27
CA THR A 637 -4.14 -12.40 30.05
C THR A 637 -5.50 -12.54 29.37
N GLU A 638 -6.26 -13.58 29.75
CA GLU A 638 -7.65 -13.75 29.30
C GLU A 638 -8.58 -12.60 29.70
N GLN A 639 -8.20 -11.80 30.71
CA GLN A 639 -8.98 -10.65 31.16
C GLN A 639 -8.68 -9.36 30.36
N GLY A 640 -7.75 -9.42 29.39
CA GLY A 640 -7.37 -8.32 28.50
C GLY A 640 -6.40 -7.30 29.12
N ASN A 641 -6.02 -7.44 30.39
CA ASN A 641 -4.93 -6.67 30.98
C ASN A 641 -3.58 -7.34 30.77
N THR A 642 -2.50 -6.57 30.90
CA THR A 642 -1.13 -7.04 30.87
C THR A 642 -0.55 -7.09 32.28
N LEU A 643 0.08 -8.22 32.65
CA LEU A 643 0.83 -8.37 33.90
C LEU A 643 2.33 -8.31 33.63
N LEU A 644 3.08 -7.63 34.50
CA LEU A 644 4.53 -7.74 34.56
C LEU A 644 4.92 -8.82 35.57
N TRP A 645 5.59 -9.86 35.09
CA TRP A 645 6.10 -10.96 35.91
C TRP A 645 7.58 -10.76 36.26
N ASP A 646 7.89 -10.86 37.56
CA ASP A 646 9.24 -10.87 38.13
C ASP A 646 9.50 -12.21 38.82
N HIS A 647 10.24 -13.07 38.13
CA HIS A 647 10.56 -14.42 38.56
C HIS A 647 11.42 -14.47 39.85
N THR A 648 11.99 -13.35 40.31
CA THR A 648 12.76 -13.30 41.56
C THR A 648 11.87 -13.18 42.80
N LYS A 649 10.60 -12.84 42.61
CA LYS A 649 9.57 -12.74 43.65
C LYS A 649 8.71 -14.03 43.64
N LYS A 650 7.79 -14.15 44.62
CA LYS A 650 6.94 -15.34 44.78
C LYS A 650 5.49 -14.96 45.03
N GLY A 651 4.58 -15.82 44.57
CA GLY A 651 3.13 -15.62 44.69
C GLY A 651 2.68 -14.32 44.04
N ASP A 652 1.59 -13.74 44.54
CA ASP A 652 0.97 -12.52 43.99
C ASP A 652 1.96 -11.34 43.85
N ALA A 653 2.97 -11.25 44.72
CA ALA A 653 3.98 -10.20 44.65
C ALA A 653 4.91 -10.29 43.41
N ALA A 654 4.90 -11.42 42.70
CA ALA A 654 5.62 -11.60 41.44
C ALA A 654 4.92 -10.95 40.25
N PHE A 655 3.67 -10.53 40.40
CA PHE A 655 2.86 -10.00 39.30
C PHE A 655 2.45 -8.56 39.60
N THR A 656 2.67 -7.67 38.64
CA THR A 656 2.23 -6.27 38.70
C THR A 656 1.29 -6.01 37.53
N ASP A 657 0.04 -5.68 37.82
CA ASP A 657 -0.93 -5.31 36.80
C ASP A 657 -0.64 -3.89 36.27
N ILE A 658 -0.43 -3.78 34.97
CA ILE A 658 -0.21 -2.50 34.27
C ILE A 658 -1.40 -2.09 33.41
N GLY A 659 -2.54 -2.76 33.57
CA GLY A 659 -3.77 -2.49 32.83
C GLY A 659 -3.74 -2.99 31.40
N GLY A 660 -4.73 -2.57 30.62
CA GLY A 660 -4.90 -2.88 29.21
C GLY A 660 -5.76 -1.81 28.53
N LEU A 661 -5.99 -1.97 27.23
CA LEU A 661 -6.85 -1.08 26.45
C LEU A 661 -8.32 -1.49 26.56
N THR A 662 -9.23 -0.55 26.33
CA THR A 662 -10.68 -0.73 26.41
C THR A 662 -11.37 -0.35 25.10
N TRP A 663 -12.34 -1.15 24.67
CA TRP A 663 -13.15 -0.85 23.48
C TRP A 663 -13.95 0.43 23.68
N CYS A 664 -14.03 1.25 22.63
CA CYS A 664 -14.75 2.52 22.57
C CYS A 664 -14.28 3.62 23.53
N GLU A 665 -13.28 3.34 24.39
CA GLU A 665 -12.58 4.35 25.19
C GLU A 665 -11.20 4.64 24.57
N ASP A 666 -10.39 3.60 24.38
CA ASP A 666 -9.04 3.74 23.84
C ASP A 666 -8.98 3.37 22.35
N ILE A 667 -9.77 2.37 21.92
CA ILE A 667 -9.75 1.88 20.53
C ILE A 667 -11.17 1.66 19.97
N PRO A 668 -11.41 1.93 18.67
CA PRO A 668 -12.70 1.68 18.03
C PRO A 668 -12.96 0.17 17.87
N PHE A 669 -14.23 -0.24 17.75
CA PHE A 669 -14.62 -1.63 17.48
C PHE A 669 -15.24 -1.73 16.09
N LEU A 670 -14.44 -2.14 15.11
CA LEU A 670 -14.88 -2.23 13.72
C LEU A 670 -15.47 -3.61 13.43
N TRP A 671 -16.79 -3.69 13.24
CA TRP A 671 -17.47 -4.92 12.85
C TRP A 671 -17.98 -4.81 11.42
N TRP A 672 -17.43 -5.61 10.50
CA TRP A 672 -17.82 -5.61 9.08
C TRP A 672 -17.72 -4.22 8.42
N GLY A 673 -16.70 -3.45 8.81
CA GLY A 673 -16.46 -2.10 8.29
C GLY A 673 -17.34 -1.01 8.92
N GLN A 674 -18.14 -1.31 9.94
CA GLN A 674 -18.86 -0.32 10.72
C GLN A 674 -18.25 -0.20 12.11
N ASP A 675 -18.06 1.03 12.59
CA ASP A 675 -17.66 1.27 13.98
C ASP A 675 -18.86 1.13 14.92
N LEU A 676 -18.91 0.02 15.68
CA LEU A 676 -20.00 -0.20 16.64
C LEU A 676 -19.94 0.78 17.81
N CYS A 677 -18.80 1.41 18.08
CA CYS A 677 -18.71 2.43 19.12
C CYS A 677 -19.53 3.69 18.79
N VAL A 678 -19.87 3.90 17.52
CA VAL A 678 -20.78 4.98 17.08
C VAL A 678 -22.25 4.56 17.15
N LEU A 679 -22.52 3.26 16.98
CA LEU A 679 -23.88 2.72 16.86
C LEU A 679 -24.46 2.25 18.20
N GLU A 680 -23.60 1.83 19.12
CA GLU A 680 -23.96 1.23 20.40
C GLU A 680 -23.20 1.89 21.56
N SER A 681 -23.67 1.71 22.79
CA SER A 681 -22.96 2.23 23.97
C SER A 681 -21.66 1.45 24.23
N PRO A 682 -20.57 2.09 24.69
CA PRO A 682 -19.32 1.42 25.09
C PRO A 682 -19.54 0.23 26.04
N GLU A 683 -20.46 0.36 27.01
CA GLU A 683 -20.76 -0.71 27.96
C GLU A 683 -21.38 -1.94 27.28
N TRP A 684 -22.19 -1.72 26.24
CA TRP A 684 -22.78 -2.80 25.45
C TRP A 684 -21.70 -3.53 24.67
N VAL A 685 -20.82 -2.81 23.97
CA VAL A 685 -19.70 -3.39 23.19
C VAL A 685 -18.81 -4.22 24.12
N GLN A 686 -18.36 -3.64 25.22
CA GLN A 686 -17.52 -4.32 26.21
C GLN A 686 -18.21 -5.57 26.80
N SER A 687 -19.50 -5.49 27.13
CA SER A 687 -20.24 -6.63 27.70
C SER A 687 -20.51 -7.76 26.71
N THR A 688 -20.58 -7.44 25.41
CA THR A 688 -20.91 -8.38 24.34
C THR A 688 -19.67 -9.09 23.81
N PHE A 689 -18.58 -8.35 23.62
CA PHE A 689 -17.36 -8.85 22.98
C PHE A 689 -16.22 -9.12 23.96
N GLY A 690 -16.33 -8.67 25.21
CA GLY A 690 -15.31 -8.87 26.24
C GLY A 690 -14.19 -7.84 26.19
N ALA A 691 -13.06 -8.19 26.79
CA ALA A 691 -11.90 -7.30 26.87
C ALA A 691 -11.13 -7.24 25.54
N VAL A 692 -10.35 -6.18 25.36
CA VAL A 692 -9.46 -6.05 24.21
C VAL A 692 -8.34 -7.08 24.34
N PRO A 693 -8.19 -8.03 23.40
CA PRO A 693 -7.00 -8.87 23.37
C PRO A 693 -5.80 -7.98 23.00
N ALA A 694 -4.76 -7.97 23.84
CA ALA A 694 -3.54 -7.22 23.59
C ALA A 694 -2.34 -8.16 23.76
N SER A 695 -1.54 -8.28 22.70
CA SER A 695 -0.36 -9.15 22.63
C SER A 695 0.91 -8.30 22.69
N PRO A 696 1.62 -8.24 23.84
CA PRO A 696 2.94 -7.63 23.91
C PRO A 696 3.92 -8.40 23.03
N PHE A 697 4.59 -7.71 22.10
CA PHE A 697 5.56 -8.32 21.19
C PHE A 697 6.99 -8.14 21.65
N ASP A 698 7.34 -6.93 22.11
CA ASP A 698 8.72 -6.61 22.46
C ASP A 698 8.79 -5.50 23.53
N MET A 699 9.94 -5.41 24.18
CA MET A 699 10.22 -4.53 25.31
C MET A 699 11.66 -4.00 25.24
N ASN A 700 11.88 -2.80 25.76
CA ASN A 700 13.22 -2.23 25.88
C ASN A 700 14.01 -2.80 27.08
N ASP A 701 15.30 -2.50 27.18
CA ASP A 701 16.22 -3.19 28.09
C ASP A 701 15.82 -3.13 29.56
N ASP A 702 15.20 -2.03 29.99
CA ASP A 702 14.80 -1.80 31.38
C ASP A 702 13.29 -1.95 31.65
N GLY A 703 12.52 -2.35 30.63
CA GLY A 703 11.08 -2.60 30.75
C GLY A 703 10.22 -1.35 30.93
N SER A 704 10.76 -0.17 30.63
CA SER A 704 9.99 1.08 30.69
C SER A 704 9.10 1.32 29.47
N VAL A 705 9.34 0.61 28.35
CA VAL A 705 8.54 0.70 27.13
C VAL A 705 8.23 -0.70 26.62
N ILE A 706 6.95 -0.94 26.29
CA ILE A 706 6.46 -2.20 25.72
C ILE A 706 5.63 -1.85 24.50
N ILE A 707 5.81 -2.61 23.42
CA ILE A 707 4.95 -2.52 22.24
C ILE A 707 4.04 -3.74 22.15
N ALA A 708 2.81 -3.51 21.70
CA ALA A 708 1.83 -4.56 21.54
C ALA A 708 0.98 -4.35 20.29
N ARG A 709 0.26 -5.39 19.90
CA ARG A 709 -0.89 -5.29 19.00
C ARG A 709 -2.15 -5.65 19.77
N ALA A 710 -3.13 -4.79 19.66
CA ALA A 710 -4.45 -4.92 20.25
C ALA A 710 -5.50 -5.24 19.18
N GLY A 711 -6.58 -5.91 19.59
CA GLY A 711 -7.67 -6.33 18.71
C GLY A 711 -7.44 -7.67 18.03
N ASP A 712 -8.32 -8.01 17.09
CA ASP A 712 -8.35 -9.32 16.44
C ASP A 712 -8.76 -9.22 14.96
N PHE A 713 -8.83 -10.38 14.29
CA PHE A 713 -9.18 -10.45 12.89
C PHE A 713 -10.57 -9.88 12.56
N TRP A 714 -11.51 -9.93 13.50
CA TRP A 714 -12.90 -9.48 13.31
C TRP A 714 -13.08 -8.00 13.63
N ALA A 715 -12.42 -7.52 14.68
CA ALA A 715 -12.52 -6.14 15.18
C ALA A 715 -11.50 -5.17 14.54
N GLY A 716 -10.53 -5.71 13.80
CA GLY A 716 -9.36 -4.98 13.30
C GLY A 716 -8.20 -4.99 14.30
N PHE A 717 -7.01 -4.67 13.80
CA PHE A 717 -5.80 -4.56 14.61
C PHE A 717 -5.44 -3.09 14.86
N VAL A 718 -4.95 -2.82 16.06
CA VAL A 718 -4.41 -1.53 16.47
C VAL A 718 -3.03 -1.75 17.09
N GLY A 719 -2.06 -0.94 16.69
CA GLY A 719 -0.73 -0.93 17.30
C GLY A 719 -0.78 -0.16 18.60
N ALA A 720 -0.11 -0.63 19.64
CA ALA A 720 -0.17 -0.06 20.98
C ALA A 720 1.24 0.08 21.59
N ILE A 721 1.38 1.07 22.46
CA ILE A 721 2.59 1.31 23.24
C ILE A 721 2.23 1.53 24.70
N TYR A 722 2.96 0.88 25.60
CA TYR A 722 2.98 1.16 27.02
C TYR A 722 4.24 1.93 27.37
N ILE A 723 4.09 3.00 28.15
CA ILE A 723 5.21 3.75 28.71
C ILE A 723 5.03 3.81 30.23
N ASP A 724 6.06 3.44 30.99
CA ASP A 724 6.03 3.50 32.45
C ASP A 724 5.53 4.87 32.93
N THR A 725 4.61 4.86 33.89
CA THR A 725 3.95 6.04 34.48
C THR A 725 2.92 6.75 33.59
N ILE A 726 2.90 6.50 32.28
CA ILE A 726 1.86 7.04 31.38
C ILE A 726 0.75 6.00 31.18
N GLY A 727 1.10 4.74 30.95
CA GLY A 727 0.16 3.65 30.68
C GLY A 727 0.16 3.24 29.22
N TRP A 728 -0.84 2.42 28.86
CA TRP A 728 -1.11 2.01 27.48
C TRP A 728 -1.77 3.12 26.69
N MET A 729 -1.42 3.24 25.42
CA MET A 729 -2.14 4.03 24.44
C MET A 729 -1.99 3.42 23.03
N PRO A 730 -2.94 3.67 22.13
CA PRO A 730 -2.76 3.39 20.71
C PRO A 730 -1.56 4.16 20.13
N LEU A 731 -0.88 3.58 19.15
CA LEU A 731 0.19 4.27 18.44
C LEU A 731 -0.32 5.47 17.64
N THR A 732 -1.56 5.43 17.16
CA THR A 732 -2.24 6.58 16.52
C THR A 732 -2.34 7.76 17.49
N GLU A 733 -2.72 7.52 18.75
CA GLU A 733 -2.73 8.54 19.80
C GLU A 733 -1.31 9.03 20.12
N PHE A 734 -0.36 8.11 20.29
CA PHE A 734 1.04 8.44 20.57
C PHE A 734 1.63 9.36 19.51
N PHE A 735 1.46 9.03 18.23
CA PHE A 735 1.96 9.81 17.12
C PHE A 735 1.20 11.12 16.91
N GLY A 736 -0.13 11.11 17.02
CA GLY A 736 -0.97 12.31 16.93
C GLY A 736 -0.57 13.34 17.98
N LYS A 737 -0.44 12.93 19.26
CA LYS A 737 0.02 13.83 20.34
C LYS A 737 1.44 14.37 20.12
N GLN A 738 2.27 13.67 19.35
CA GLN A 738 3.64 14.10 19.03
C GLN A 738 3.71 14.91 17.72
N GLY A 739 2.60 15.08 17.01
CA GLY A 739 2.51 15.79 15.73
C GLY A 739 3.14 15.04 14.55
N VAL A 740 3.11 13.70 14.55
CA VAL A 740 3.70 12.90 13.46
C VAL A 740 2.67 12.70 12.35
N MET A 741 2.55 13.68 11.45
CA MET A 741 1.56 13.69 10.37
C MET A 741 1.70 12.48 9.43
N GLU A 742 2.94 12.00 9.23
CA GLU A 742 3.24 10.84 8.39
C GLU A 742 2.62 9.54 8.92
N ALA A 743 2.34 9.48 10.23
CA ALA A 743 1.74 8.32 10.86
C ALA A 743 0.21 8.28 10.72
N GLU A 744 -0.45 9.40 10.38
CA GLU A 744 -1.91 9.46 10.22
C GLU A 744 -2.38 8.57 9.08
N ASN A 745 -1.64 8.56 7.96
CA ASN A 745 -1.96 7.76 6.78
C ASN A 745 -1.25 6.40 6.75
N ALA A 746 -0.23 6.19 7.59
CA ALA A 746 0.64 5.01 7.54
C ALA A 746 0.16 3.81 8.37
N TYR A 747 -0.99 3.90 9.06
CA TYR A 747 -1.63 2.83 9.85
C TYR A 747 -0.65 1.81 10.45
N MET A 748 0.29 2.22 11.33
CA MET A 748 1.23 1.29 11.95
C MET A 748 0.53 0.43 13.03
N ASN A 749 -0.36 -0.46 12.60
CA ASN A 749 -1.17 -1.30 13.46
C ASN A 749 -0.48 -2.60 13.90
N ASN A 750 0.72 -2.84 13.37
CA ASN A 750 1.53 -4.01 13.68
C ASN A 750 2.96 -3.59 14.04
N PRO A 751 3.19 -2.99 15.22
CA PRO A 751 4.55 -2.78 15.74
C PRO A 751 5.19 -4.15 16.02
N LEU A 752 6.46 -4.31 15.65
CA LEU A 752 7.10 -5.63 15.61
C LEU A 752 8.27 -5.75 16.59
N SER A 753 9.13 -4.74 16.66
CA SER A 753 10.35 -4.81 17.48
C SER A 753 10.80 -3.41 17.89
N ILE A 754 11.40 -3.30 19.07
CA ILE A 754 11.88 -2.06 19.70
C ILE A 754 13.34 -2.21 20.14
N SER A 755 14.10 -1.12 20.03
CA SER A 755 15.50 -1.07 20.44
C SER A 755 15.69 -1.23 21.95
N GLY A 756 16.93 -1.51 22.37
CA GLY A 756 17.24 -1.65 23.79
C GLY A 756 17.10 -0.35 24.58
N SER A 757 17.32 0.81 23.96
CA SER A 757 17.02 2.12 24.56
C SER A 757 15.51 2.36 24.68
N GLY A 758 14.71 1.73 23.81
CA GLY A 758 13.30 1.99 23.63
C GLY A 758 13.02 3.17 22.70
N SER A 759 14.05 3.79 22.11
CA SER A 759 13.91 5.01 21.30
C SER A 759 13.80 4.75 19.81
N GLU A 760 13.95 3.51 19.34
CA GLU A 760 13.76 3.16 17.94
C GLU A 760 12.82 1.97 17.83
N MET A 761 11.92 2.01 16.86
CA MET A 761 10.92 0.97 16.62
C MET A 761 10.85 0.63 15.14
N VAL A 762 10.54 -0.62 14.84
CA VAL A 762 10.05 -1.02 13.52
C VAL A 762 8.67 -1.65 13.62
N GLY A 763 7.87 -1.43 12.58
CA GLY A 763 6.53 -1.96 12.48
C GLY A 763 6.03 -1.86 11.04
N GLY A 764 4.79 -2.29 10.83
CA GLY A 764 4.14 -2.18 9.54
C GLY A 764 2.63 -2.25 9.68
N ILE A 765 1.98 -2.54 8.56
CA ILE A 765 0.54 -2.78 8.49
C ILE A 765 0.34 -4.31 8.43
N ALA A 766 -0.52 -4.84 9.30
CA ALA A 766 -0.85 -6.26 9.32
C ALA A 766 -1.37 -6.71 7.93
N GLY A 767 -0.70 -7.68 7.32
CA GLY A 767 -1.08 -8.26 6.02
C GLY A 767 -0.59 -7.49 4.78
N VAL A 768 0.11 -6.37 4.93
CA VAL A 768 0.66 -5.58 3.81
C VAL A 768 2.18 -5.58 3.85
N ASN A 769 2.82 -5.67 2.69
CA ASN A 769 4.28 -5.59 2.55
C ASN A 769 4.74 -4.13 2.61
N MET A 770 4.65 -3.51 3.79
CA MET A 770 5.16 -2.17 4.05
C MET A 770 5.71 -2.11 5.47
N SER A 771 6.92 -1.58 5.61
CA SER A 771 7.60 -1.48 6.90
C SER A 771 8.14 -0.07 7.15
N TYR A 772 8.03 0.37 8.39
CA TYR A 772 8.44 1.69 8.87
C TYR A 772 9.55 1.56 9.92
N HIS A 773 10.45 2.54 9.91
CA HIS A 773 11.40 2.80 11.00
C HIS A 773 10.96 4.09 11.68
N VAL A 774 10.92 4.05 13.01
CA VAL A 774 10.52 5.18 13.83
C VAL A 774 11.66 5.50 14.79
N ASN A 775 12.25 6.69 14.65
CA ASN A 775 13.19 7.23 15.62
C ASN A 775 12.43 8.18 16.57
N MET A 776 12.40 7.82 17.84
CA MET A 776 11.71 8.53 18.92
C MET A 776 12.71 9.11 19.94
N ASP A 777 14.00 9.24 19.63
CA ASP A 777 15.03 9.76 20.55
C ASP A 777 14.65 11.09 21.19
N GLN A 778 13.84 11.89 20.49
CA GLN A 778 13.29 13.14 20.96
C GLN A 778 11.76 13.12 20.86
N VAL A 779 11.09 13.47 21.95
CA VAL A 779 9.65 13.63 22.05
C VAL A 779 9.31 14.96 22.73
N TYR A 780 8.04 15.33 22.71
CA TYR A 780 7.51 16.55 23.28
C TYR A 780 6.59 16.30 24.48
N VAL A 781 6.66 17.22 25.43
CA VAL A 781 5.70 17.38 26.52
C VAL A 781 5.18 18.80 26.54
N CYS A 782 3.94 18.99 26.99
CA CYS A 782 3.37 20.29 27.24
C CYS A 782 3.64 20.68 28.70
N GLU A 783 4.51 21.66 28.89
CA GLU A 783 4.90 22.17 30.21
C GLU A 783 4.56 23.66 30.27
N ASP A 784 3.65 24.04 31.17
CA ASP A 784 3.17 25.42 31.33
C ASP A 784 2.61 26.03 30.01
N GLY A 785 1.95 25.22 29.18
CA GLY A 785 1.39 25.64 27.89
C GLY A 785 2.43 25.84 26.79
N GLN A 786 3.66 25.33 26.97
CA GLN A 786 4.71 25.34 25.96
C GLN A 786 5.16 23.93 25.60
N SER A 787 5.33 23.68 24.30
CA SER A 787 5.90 22.43 23.78
C SER A 787 7.40 22.38 24.08
N VAL A 788 7.79 21.49 24.99
CA VAL A 788 9.17 21.29 25.43
C VAL A 788 9.70 19.94 24.95
N LYS A 789 10.79 19.96 24.18
CA LYS A 789 11.49 18.76 23.73
C LYS A 789 12.25 18.08 24.87
N THR A 790 12.17 16.75 24.94
CA THR A 790 12.87 15.91 25.92
C THR A 790 13.27 14.57 25.31
N GLY A 791 14.16 13.83 25.96
CA GLY A 791 14.60 12.51 25.49
C GLY A 791 13.62 11.39 25.83
N PHE A 792 13.47 10.41 24.94
CA PHE A 792 12.61 9.23 25.18
C PHE A 792 13.43 7.99 25.60
N PRO A 793 12.87 7.07 26.41
CA PRO A 793 11.65 7.24 27.21
C PRO A 793 11.91 7.97 28.54
N LYS A 794 13.14 7.97 29.04
CA LYS A 794 13.46 8.41 30.42
C LYS A 794 13.21 9.90 30.68
N GLY A 795 13.55 10.75 29.72
CA GLY A 795 13.33 12.20 29.83
C GLY A 795 11.85 12.53 29.83
N LEU A 796 11.06 11.85 28.99
CA LEU A 796 9.60 11.93 28.97
C LEU A 796 9.01 11.52 30.33
N ILE A 797 9.33 10.32 30.80
CA ILE A 797 8.82 9.79 32.09
C ILE A 797 9.16 10.76 33.23
N SER A 798 10.37 11.30 33.26
CA SER A 798 10.77 12.28 34.27
C SER A 798 9.94 13.57 34.22
N LYS A 799 9.63 14.06 33.01
CA LYS A 799 8.85 15.28 32.81
C LYS A 799 7.38 15.09 33.20
N VAL A 800 6.77 13.97 32.80
CA VAL A 800 5.39 13.64 33.18
C VAL A 800 5.26 13.44 34.69
N LYS A 801 6.23 12.75 35.34
CA LYS A 801 6.30 12.65 36.82
C LYS A 801 6.37 14.01 37.52
N SER A 802 6.88 15.03 36.82
CA SER A 802 7.00 16.41 37.33
C SER A 802 5.77 17.26 37.05
N GLY A 803 4.75 16.72 36.36
CA GLY A 803 3.47 17.38 36.09
C GLY A 803 3.28 17.92 34.67
N ALA A 804 4.20 17.62 33.74
CA ALA A 804 4.00 17.95 32.33
C ALA A 804 3.01 16.98 31.67
N GLU A 805 2.25 17.44 30.68
CA GLU A 805 1.34 16.60 29.89
C GLU A 805 2.10 15.97 28.70
N PHE A 806 1.81 14.72 28.36
CA PHE A 806 2.46 14.01 27.26
C PHE A 806 1.95 14.52 25.91
N GLY A 807 2.83 15.04 25.05
CA GLY A 807 2.50 15.57 23.72
C GLY A 807 2.95 17.01 23.50
N ARG A 808 2.83 17.47 22.26
CA ARG A 808 2.95 18.89 21.88
C ARG A 808 1.69 19.63 22.33
N CYS A 809 1.80 20.80 22.95
CA CYS A 809 0.64 21.58 23.40
C CYS A 809 -0.35 21.88 22.26
N GLU A 810 0.14 22.00 21.03
CA GLU A 810 -0.65 22.23 19.82
C GLU A 810 -1.58 21.05 19.48
N HIS A 811 -1.28 19.85 20.00
CA HIS A 811 -1.96 18.58 19.67
C HIS A 811 -2.71 17.96 20.86
N LEU A 812 -2.86 18.68 21.97
CA LEU A 812 -3.53 18.17 23.18
C LEU A 812 -4.97 18.65 23.39
N ASN A 813 -5.46 19.55 22.53
CA ASN A 813 -6.77 20.20 22.71
C ASN A 813 -7.76 19.82 21.63
#